data_AF-A0A9P1H125-F1
#
_entry.id   AF-A0A9P1H125-F1
#
_cell.length_a   1.000
_cell.length_b   1.000
_cell.length_c   1.000
_cell.angle_alpha   90.00
_cell.angle_beta   90.00
_cell.angle_gamma   90.00
#
_symmetry.space_group_name_H-M   'P 1'
#
loop_
_entity.id
_entity.type
_entity.pdbx_description
1 polymer ?
#
loop_
_entity_poly.entity_id
_entity_poly.type
_entity_poly.pdbx_seq_one_letter_code
_entity_poly.pdbx_strand_id
1 'polypeptide(L)'
;MSIKDDIEKRTSEISSFSKAERALIWKQDLRILPLSASIYFLCFLDRANIGNAKILNYTSHNDMLTEVGMSSDQFVYTLLVFLVAHNERSLRVALILASATLAGAFGGAIAYGIGHMNQARGMSAWRWLFILEGIPSVVSALLVLLFLPDFPERALAVAGREGSCHRPPRDRGSSSADKSMTWADAKATLTDWRLYGHYAVYFAVSIPFASMSYFTPSITTGLGYVDLQAQLMTVPPWVVGYELVVQILVAWSADHFNARGMHAAALGLVGAIGYIVSAVLPPDAYLSRYGCLILALTGAFSTIPPLLGWLTSNVVSTASVGLAIAINVSLGAGFGQIGGIWIYKDSEKLKGYPSGHWTNAAMMLVVAIGAAGLPELCAVTVRVISSPKSAYRFGIFLPTEWNSRFLTVGNGGFAGGINWLDMGPGSNYGFATISTDTGHNSNSSDLAWALGNEQMRIDWGWRAIHGSVTLGKEFVRAYYGEGSSYSYYSGCSTGGRQGLREIQEFPDSFDGAMIGAPAWDPTLMNSYVTQVGMYNLPADDPKHIKKEMLEVIAAEAVKQCDPLDGVQDGIISAPELCDVDYTALSCDRKDIAPDRCLTGHQIHTINKMYGDFYSPWATVIGADKPSAFGYEFQRYFVYDDPDWPWEGFNFSVLEETVRRNPGQARAARYDLSDFKARGGKVALYHGMADGLIPTRSSKLYYDRVSEAMGHCWTTVVDAPWHFAGAFQAGAVGNETWSVPGFSDPQHDMLLALMDWVEKDTPIDSVIATTWETANDTSSGVLRQRPICAFPEKAVHDGKGNINDASSWRCGEEDDSAALDETTVGFFGTAVLDKIRNRQMETVST
;
A
#
# COMPACT_ATOMS: atom_id res chain seq x y z
N MET A 1 -45.55 10.48 -5.11
CA MET A 1 -45.09 9.64 -3.98
C MET A 1 -43.61 9.93 -3.82
N SER A 2 -43.16 10.29 -2.64
CA SER A 2 -41.84 10.90 -2.47
C SER A 2 -40.74 9.85 -2.47
N ILE A 3 -39.57 10.17 -3.03
CA ILE A 3 -38.37 9.33 -2.93
C ILE A 3 -38.04 9.02 -1.45
N LYS A 4 -38.39 9.94 -0.54
CA LYS A 4 -38.25 9.77 0.91
C LYS A 4 -39.08 8.59 1.46
N ASP A 5 -40.30 8.40 0.97
CA ASP A 5 -41.20 7.32 1.41
C ASP A 5 -40.64 5.94 1.00
N ASP A 6 -40.05 5.86 -0.21
CA ASP A 6 -39.42 4.64 -0.74
C ASP A 6 -38.10 4.32 -0.02
N ILE A 7 -37.34 5.34 0.41
CA ILE A 7 -36.15 5.18 1.24
C ILE A 7 -36.52 4.68 2.63
N GLU A 8 -37.46 5.34 3.34
CA GLU A 8 -37.89 4.89 4.67
C GLU A 8 -38.44 3.46 4.65
N LYS A 9 -39.21 3.12 3.62
CA LYS A 9 -39.73 1.76 3.44
C LYS A 9 -38.61 0.74 3.23
N ARG A 10 -37.67 0.98 2.31
CA ARG A 10 -36.50 0.11 2.10
C ARG A 10 -35.63 -0.02 3.34
N THR A 11 -35.39 1.07 4.08
CA THR A 11 -34.61 1.05 5.33
C THR A 11 -35.31 0.23 6.40
N SER A 12 -36.65 0.31 6.50
CA SER A 12 -37.43 -0.53 7.42
C SER A 12 -37.33 -2.02 7.06
N GLU A 13 -37.44 -2.37 5.77
CA GLU A 13 -37.33 -3.74 5.25
C GLU A 13 -35.92 -4.32 5.51
N ILE A 14 -34.85 -3.55 5.27
CA ILE A 14 -33.46 -3.94 5.56
C ILE A 14 -33.26 -4.21 7.07
N SER A 15 -33.82 -3.36 7.94
CA SER A 15 -33.73 -3.57 9.39
C SER A 15 -34.46 -4.84 9.85
N SER A 16 -35.57 -5.20 9.19
CA SER A 16 -36.33 -6.41 9.49
C SER A 16 -35.60 -7.68 9.03
N PHE A 17 -34.95 -7.62 7.86
CA PHE A 17 -34.05 -8.66 7.35
C PHE A 17 -32.91 -8.91 8.34
N SER A 18 -32.25 -7.86 8.84
CA SER A 18 -31.13 -7.98 9.80
C SER A 18 -31.51 -8.78 11.06
N LYS A 19 -32.71 -8.56 11.62
CA LYS A 19 -33.19 -9.30 12.80
C LYS A 19 -33.52 -10.76 12.47
N ALA A 20 -34.21 -11.02 11.36
CA ALA A 20 -34.57 -12.37 10.94
C ALA A 20 -33.33 -13.21 10.57
N GLU A 21 -32.36 -12.61 9.88
CA GLU A 21 -31.10 -13.23 9.48
C GLU A 21 -30.23 -13.54 10.70
N ARG A 22 -30.08 -12.60 11.66
CA ARG A 22 -29.40 -12.86 12.95
C ARG A 22 -30.06 -14.01 13.71
N ALA A 23 -31.39 -14.10 13.74
CA ALA A 23 -32.11 -15.18 14.40
C ALA A 23 -31.94 -16.55 13.68
N LEU A 24 -31.81 -16.55 12.36
CA LEU A 24 -31.54 -17.77 11.57
C LEU A 24 -30.10 -18.25 11.77
N ILE A 25 -29.13 -17.33 11.75
CA ILE A 25 -27.72 -17.61 12.02
C ILE A 25 -27.56 -18.19 13.44
N TRP A 26 -28.17 -17.57 14.46
CA TRP A 26 -28.18 -18.10 15.83
C TRP A 26 -28.74 -19.53 15.95
N LYS A 27 -29.81 -19.86 15.20
CA LYS A 27 -30.37 -21.21 15.17
C LYS A 27 -29.46 -22.24 14.50
N GLN A 28 -28.62 -21.83 13.55
CA GLN A 28 -27.60 -22.69 12.94
C GLN A 28 -26.37 -22.83 13.85
N ASP A 29 -25.92 -21.74 14.46
CA ASP A 29 -24.83 -21.69 15.46
C ASP A 29 -25.12 -22.65 16.62
N LEU A 30 -26.32 -22.59 17.21
CA LEU A 30 -26.76 -23.47 18.31
C LEU A 30 -26.75 -24.98 18.01
N ARG A 31 -26.67 -25.38 16.72
CA ARG A 31 -26.59 -26.80 16.33
C ARG A 31 -25.20 -27.20 15.88
N ILE A 32 -24.51 -26.34 15.14
CA ILE A 32 -23.20 -26.66 14.56
C ILE A 32 -22.10 -26.45 15.61
N LEU A 33 -22.09 -25.32 16.32
CA LEU A 33 -21.00 -24.96 17.23
C LEU A 33 -20.83 -25.94 18.39
N PRO A 34 -21.86 -26.42 19.10
CA PRO A 34 -21.66 -27.36 20.19
C PRO A 34 -21.05 -28.68 19.73
N LEU A 35 -21.45 -29.18 18.55
CA LEU A 35 -20.88 -30.41 17.97
C LEU A 35 -19.44 -30.18 17.53
N SER A 36 -19.16 -29.15 16.73
CA SER A 36 -17.81 -28.82 16.27
C SER A 36 -16.83 -28.55 17.42
N ALA A 37 -17.25 -27.77 18.43
CA ALA A 37 -16.45 -27.49 19.60
C ALA A 37 -16.22 -28.73 20.48
N SER A 38 -17.18 -29.65 20.57
CA SER A 38 -17.01 -30.92 21.31
C SER A 38 -16.01 -31.86 20.62
N ILE A 39 -16.07 -31.98 19.30
CA ILE A 39 -15.12 -32.81 18.53
C ILE A 39 -13.71 -32.22 18.66
N TYR A 40 -13.57 -30.92 18.47
CA TYR A 40 -12.27 -30.25 18.57
C TYR A 40 -11.72 -30.29 20.00
N PHE A 41 -12.58 -30.16 21.02
CA PHE A 41 -12.22 -30.39 22.43
C PHE A 41 -11.66 -31.80 22.63
N LEU A 42 -12.35 -32.83 22.15
CA LEU A 42 -11.90 -34.23 22.28
C LEU A 42 -10.57 -34.47 21.55
N CYS A 43 -10.43 -34.03 20.29
CA CYS A 43 -9.18 -34.16 19.54
C CYS A 43 -8.01 -33.38 20.16
N PHE A 44 -8.28 -32.23 20.79
CA PHE A 44 -7.27 -31.44 21.48
C PHE A 44 -6.96 -31.97 22.89
N LEU A 45 -7.91 -32.65 23.54
CA LEU A 45 -7.73 -33.37 24.81
C LEU A 45 -6.73 -34.50 24.60
N ASP A 46 -6.96 -35.34 23.58
CA ASP A 46 -6.04 -36.40 23.14
C ASP A 46 -4.63 -35.83 22.87
N ARG A 47 -4.53 -34.66 22.21
CA ARG A 47 -3.25 -33.96 21.94
C ARG A 47 -2.55 -33.46 23.21
N ALA A 48 -3.27 -32.79 24.11
CA ALA A 48 -2.71 -32.24 25.35
C ALA A 48 -2.24 -33.35 26.30
N ASN A 49 -2.96 -34.47 26.32
CA ASN A 49 -2.64 -35.59 27.20
C ASN A 49 -1.43 -36.42 26.79
N ILE A 50 -0.93 -36.31 25.55
CA ILE A 50 0.41 -36.81 25.19
C ILE A 50 1.50 -36.11 26.03
N GLY A 51 1.35 -34.80 26.28
CA GLY A 51 2.26 -34.04 27.15
C GLY A 51 2.16 -34.45 28.63
N ASN A 52 0.96 -34.73 29.12
CA ASN A 52 0.74 -35.23 30.49
C ASN A 52 1.27 -36.66 30.65
N ALA A 53 1.10 -37.53 29.66
CA ALA A 53 1.58 -38.92 29.66
C ALA A 53 3.12 -39.04 29.65
N LYS A 54 3.83 -38.04 29.10
CA LYS A 54 5.30 -37.93 29.19
C LYS A 54 5.80 -37.83 30.64
N ILE A 55 5.02 -37.25 31.55
CA ILE A 55 5.42 -36.97 32.94
C ILE A 55 4.69 -37.79 34.01
N LEU A 56 3.60 -38.48 33.64
CA LEU A 56 2.76 -39.24 34.57
C LEU A 56 3.54 -40.41 35.18
N ASN A 57 3.66 -40.44 36.51
CA ASN A 57 4.38 -41.46 37.29
C ASN A 57 5.89 -41.56 37.00
N TYR A 58 6.52 -40.43 36.62
CA TYR A 58 7.96 -40.33 36.36
C TYR A 58 8.83 -40.77 37.54
N THR A 59 8.49 -40.38 38.77
CA THR A 59 9.25 -40.80 39.98
C THR A 59 9.22 -42.30 40.24
N SER A 60 8.23 -43.00 39.67
CA SER A 60 8.06 -44.44 39.78
C SER A 60 8.62 -45.22 38.58
N HIS A 61 9.26 -44.56 37.61
CA HIS A 61 9.75 -45.16 36.36
C HIS A 61 8.65 -45.91 35.54
N ASN A 62 7.38 -45.51 35.69
CA ASN A 62 6.23 -46.07 34.97
C ASN A 62 5.63 -45.03 33.99
N ASP A 63 6.44 -44.06 33.55
CA ASP A 63 6.08 -43.07 32.55
C ASP A 63 6.24 -43.61 31.11
N MET A 64 5.66 -42.89 30.14
CA MET A 64 5.67 -43.28 28.73
C MET A 64 7.07 -43.47 28.14
N LEU A 65 8.05 -42.61 28.49
CA LEU A 65 9.39 -42.70 27.92
C LEU A 65 10.12 -43.93 28.46
N THR A 66 10.01 -44.17 29.77
CA THR A 66 10.67 -45.29 30.44
C THR A 66 10.06 -46.65 30.04
N GLU A 67 8.74 -46.79 29.95
CA GLU A 67 8.10 -48.06 29.56
C GLU A 67 8.29 -48.42 28.07
N VAL A 68 8.34 -47.43 27.17
CA VAL A 68 8.49 -47.67 25.72
C VAL A 68 9.97 -47.63 25.29
N GLY A 69 10.89 -47.23 26.17
CA GLY A 69 12.33 -47.14 25.88
C GLY A 69 12.70 -46.04 24.89
N MET A 70 11.88 -44.99 24.80
CA MET A 70 12.04 -43.91 23.82
C MET A 70 12.92 -42.77 24.34
N SER A 71 13.76 -42.21 23.47
CA SER A 71 14.45 -40.94 23.76
C SER A 71 13.51 -39.74 23.60
N SER A 72 13.85 -38.59 24.22
CA SER A 72 13.12 -37.33 24.03
C SER A 72 12.98 -36.93 22.56
N ASP A 73 13.98 -37.21 21.73
CA ASP A 73 13.95 -36.92 20.29
C ASP A 73 12.96 -37.85 19.55
N GLN A 74 12.92 -39.14 19.92
CA GLN A 74 11.95 -40.09 19.35
C GLN A 74 10.51 -39.71 19.68
N PHE A 75 10.25 -39.20 20.88
CA PHE A 75 8.95 -38.64 21.27
C PHE A 75 8.56 -37.44 20.38
N VAL A 76 9.51 -36.54 20.09
CA VAL A 76 9.30 -35.42 19.15
C VAL A 76 9.00 -35.92 17.73
N TYR A 77 9.70 -36.94 17.23
CA TYR A 77 9.40 -37.53 15.92
C TYR A 77 8.01 -38.20 15.87
N THR A 78 7.56 -38.83 16.94
CA THR A 78 6.22 -39.45 17.01
C THR A 78 5.09 -38.40 17.00
N LEU A 79 5.30 -37.23 17.60
CA LEU A 79 4.33 -36.14 17.60
C LEU A 79 4.03 -35.57 16.21
N LEU A 80 4.95 -35.68 15.25
CA LEU A 80 4.77 -35.19 13.87
C LEU A 80 3.70 -35.95 13.07
N VAL A 81 3.25 -37.11 13.54
CA VAL A 81 2.30 -37.99 12.82
C VAL A 81 0.84 -37.53 12.94
N PHE A 82 0.50 -36.63 13.87
CA PHE A 82 -0.88 -36.25 14.22
C PHE A 82 -1.45 -35.03 13.47
N LEU A 83 -0.89 -34.62 12.33
CA LEU A 83 -1.32 -33.43 11.59
C LEU A 83 -2.33 -33.74 10.48
N VAL A 84 -3.61 -33.44 10.72
CA VAL A 84 -4.69 -33.40 9.70
C VAL A 84 -5.47 -32.08 9.84
N ALA A 85 -5.77 -31.43 8.71
CA ALA A 85 -6.38 -30.09 8.66
C ALA A 85 -7.91 -30.12 8.45
N HIS A 86 -8.63 -29.11 8.95
CA HIS A 86 -10.01 -28.78 8.56
C HIS A 86 -10.40 -27.31 8.85
N ASN A 87 -11.50 -26.83 8.25
CA ASN A 87 -11.72 -25.42 7.91
C ASN A 87 -12.68 -24.58 8.81
N GLU A 88 -12.38 -23.26 8.84
CA GLU A 88 -13.28 -22.09 8.78
C GLU A 88 -13.90 -21.33 10.00
N ARG A 89 -13.89 -19.99 9.85
CA ARG A 89 -14.87 -18.96 10.32
C ARG A 89 -14.66 -18.18 11.64
N SER A 90 -13.46 -17.64 11.88
CA SER A 90 -13.07 -16.62 12.90
C SER A 90 -13.83 -16.58 14.24
N LEU A 91 -15.04 -16.01 14.38
CA LEU A 91 -15.82 -16.07 15.64
C LEU A 91 -16.13 -17.52 16.07
N ARG A 92 -16.40 -18.39 15.09
CA ARG A 92 -16.54 -19.84 15.30
C ARG A 92 -15.20 -20.47 15.65
N VAL A 93 -14.11 -19.99 15.05
CA VAL A 93 -12.74 -20.42 15.37
C VAL A 93 -12.32 -19.97 16.76
N ALA A 94 -12.78 -18.83 17.27
CA ALA A 94 -12.58 -18.40 18.65
C ALA A 94 -13.29 -19.35 19.62
N LEU A 95 -14.54 -19.74 19.35
CA LEU A 95 -15.27 -20.72 20.17
C LEU A 95 -14.72 -22.15 20.08
N ILE A 96 -14.07 -22.50 18.96
CA ILE A 96 -13.40 -23.79 18.76
C ILE A 96 -11.99 -23.79 19.40
N LEU A 97 -11.18 -22.76 19.22
CA LEU A 97 -9.89 -22.59 19.92
C LEU A 97 -10.07 -22.46 21.44
N ALA A 98 -11.14 -21.81 21.88
CA ALA A 98 -11.56 -21.80 23.28
C ALA A 98 -11.79 -23.23 23.80
N SER A 99 -12.37 -24.14 23.00
CA SER A 99 -12.53 -25.53 23.42
C SER A 99 -11.21 -26.30 23.45
N ALA A 100 -10.20 -25.91 22.66
CA ALA A 100 -8.83 -26.43 22.84
C ALA A 100 -8.18 -25.96 24.15
N THR A 101 -8.32 -24.68 24.54
CA THR A 101 -7.81 -24.22 25.87
C THR A 101 -8.50 -24.96 27.02
N LEU A 102 -9.81 -25.18 26.90
CA LEU A 102 -10.59 -25.98 27.84
C LEU A 102 -10.09 -27.43 27.93
N ALA A 103 -9.72 -28.04 26.80
CA ALA A 103 -9.17 -29.39 26.77
C ALA A 103 -7.82 -29.51 27.49
N GLY A 104 -6.97 -28.47 27.46
CA GLY A 104 -5.75 -28.41 28.27
C GLY A 104 -6.02 -28.47 29.78
N ALA A 105 -7.02 -27.74 30.26
CA ALA A 105 -7.46 -27.76 31.67
C ALA A 105 -8.04 -29.12 32.07
N PHE A 106 -8.94 -29.68 31.26
CA PHE A 106 -9.59 -30.96 31.55
C PHE A 106 -8.60 -32.13 31.45
N GLY A 107 -7.65 -32.11 30.52
CA GLY A 107 -6.61 -33.14 30.41
C GLY A 107 -5.75 -33.24 31.66
N GLY A 108 -5.30 -32.11 32.22
CA GLY A 108 -4.58 -32.10 33.50
C GLY A 108 -5.40 -32.69 34.67
N ALA A 109 -6.71 -32.37 34.73
CA ALA A 109 -7.61 -32.88 35.76
C ALA A 109 -7.95 -34.38 35.59
N ILE A 110 -8.13 -34.85 34.35
CA ILE A 110 -8.39 -36.27 34.05
C ILE A 110 -7.12 -37.11 34.28
N ALA A 111 -5.94 -36.61 33.87
CA ALA A 111 -4.65 -37.24 34.17
C ALA A 111 -4.41 -37.39 35.68
N TYR A 112 -4.74 -36.37 36.48
CA TYR A 112 -4.71 -36.46 37.95
C TYR A 112 -5.65 -37.56 38.49
N GLY A 113 -6.87 -37.66 37.96
CA GLY A 113 -7.82 -38.73 38.33
C GLY A 113 -7.31 -40.13 37.96
N ILE A 114 -6.83 -40.31 36.73
CA ILE A 114 -6.36 -41.60 36.20
C ILE A 114 -4.99 -42.01 36.77
N GLY A 115 -4.17 -41.06 37.23
CA GLY A 115 -2.90 -41.36 37.92
C GLY A 115 -3.09 -42.24 39.16
N HIS A 116 -4.23 -42.13 39.85
CA HIS A 116 -4.60 -42.99 40.97
C HIS A 116 -4.94 -44.44 40.55
N MET A 117 -5.07 -44.73 39.26
CA MET A 117 -5.31 -46.06 38.69
C MET A 117 -4.02 -46.75 38.21
N ASN A 118 -2.84 -46.29 38.64
CA ASN A 118 -1.57 -46.91 38.23
C ASN A 118 -1.50 -48.39 38.64
N GLN A 119 -1.07 -49.24 37.70
CA GLN A 119 -1.05 -50.72 37.82
C GLN A 119 -2.42 -51.38 38.06
N ALA A 120 -3.54 -50.64 37.92
CA ALA A 120 -4.87 -51.24 37.94
C ALA A 120 -5.02 -52.23 36.79
N ARG A 121 -5.28 -53.50 37.12
CA ARG A 121 -5.30 -54.65 36.19
C ARG A 121 -3.99 -54.88 35.42
N GLY A 122 -2.85 -54.49 35.99
CA GLY A 122 -1.53 -54.71 35.38
C GLY A 122 -1.23 -53.82 34.17
N MET A 123 -1.89 -52.66 34.09
CA MET A 123 -1.60 -51.62 33.10
C MET A 123 -1.22 -50.32 33.78
N SER A 124 -0.19 -49.66 33.26
CA SER A 124 0.26 -48.34 33.67
C SER A 124 -0.80 -47.26 33.41
N ALA A 125 -0.82 -46.23 34.26
CA ALA A 125 -1.87 -45.20 34.22
C ALA A 125 -2.00 -44.47 32.87
N TRP A 126 -0.89 -44.28 32.14
CA TRP A 126 -0.91 -43.62 30.83
C TRP A 126 -1.69 -44.42 29.77
N ARG A 127 -1.74 -45.76 29.88
CA ARG A 127 -2.54 -46.61 28.98
C ARG A 127 -4.03 -46.45 29.24
N TRP A 128 -4.41 -46.32 30.51
CA TRP A 128 -5.80 -46.04 30.90
C TRP A 128 -6.27 -44.67 30.41
N LEU A 129 -5.39 -43.66 30.38
CA LEU A 129 -5.68 -42.32 29.86
C LEU A 129 -6.18 -42.39 28.40
N PHE A 130 -5.38 -42.94 27.49
CA PHE A 130 -5.78 -43.06 26.07
C PHE A 130 -7.00 -43.95 25.82
N ILE A 131 -7.22 -45.00 26.62
CA ILE A 131 -8.40 -45.87 26.47
C ILE A 131 -9.67 -45.15 26.90
N LEU A 132 -9.64 -44.41 28.01
CA LEU A 132 -10.83 -43.75 28.57
C LEU A 132 -11.21 -42.48 27.80
N GLU A 133 -10.25 -41.79 27.19
CA GLU A 133 -10.49 -40.57 26.39
C GLU A 133 -10.76 -40.87 24.91
N GLY A 134 -10.02 -41.81 24.31
CA GLY A 134 -10.14 -42.14 22.89
C GLY A 134 -11.46 -42.83 22.50
N ILE A 135 -12.11 -43.55 23.42
CA ILE A 135 -13.42 -44.19 23.17
C ILE A 135 -14.50 -43.11 22.86
N PRO A 136 -14.69 -42.07 23.70
CA PRO A 136 -15.49 -40.89 23.37
C PRO A 136 -15.16 -40.27 22.01
N SER A 137 -13.88 -40.07 21.67
CA SER A 137 -13.45 -39.50 20.39
C SER A 137 -13.93 -40.35 19.19
N VAL A 138 -13.79 -41.68 19.25
CA VAL A 138 -14.24 -42.60 18.19
C VAL A 138 -15.77 -42.63 18.06
N VAL A 139 -16.50 -42.61 19.17
CA VAL A 139 -17.98 -42.55 19.15
C VAL A 139 -18.46 -41.22 18.57
N SER A 140 -17.81 -40.10 18.92
CA SER A 140 -18.12 -38.79 18.36
C SER A 140 -17.89 -38.74 16.84
N ALA A 141 -16.76 -39.28 16.35
CA ALA A 141 -16.47 -39.33 14.91
C ALA A 141 -17.55 -40.09 14.11
N LEU A 142 -18.06 -41.21 14.64
CA LEU A 142 -19.17 -41.95 14.04
C LEU A 142 -20.48 -41.16 14.01
N LEU A 143 -20.79 -40.40 15.06
CA LEU A 143 -21.98 -39.53 15.08
C LEU A 143 -21.86 -38.39 14.06
N VAL A 144 -20.67 -37.81 13.90
CA VAL A 144 -20.43 -36.71 12.94
C VAL A 144 -20.64 -37.18 11.50
N LEU A 145 -20.11 -38.35 11.14
CA LEU A 145 -20.31 -38.96 9.83
C LEU A 145 -21.79 -39.26 9.49
N LEU A 146 -22.65 -39.38 10.50
CA LEU A 146 -24.08 -39.68 10.33
C LEU A 146 -24.99 -38.44 10.43
N PHE A 147 -24.58 -37.39 11.14
CA PHE A 147 -25.45 -36.26 11.49
C PHE A 147 -24.99 -34.88 11.02
N LEU A 148 -23.77 -34.72 10.48
CA LEU A 148 -23.28 -33.44 9.96
C LEU A 148 -23.65 -33.28 8.46
N PRO A 149 -24.55 -32.35 8.08
CA PRO A 149 -24.94 -32.17 6.69
C PRO A 149 -23.91 -31.35 5.89
N ASP A 150 -23.58 -31.80 4.67
CA ASP A 150 -22.51 -31.21 3.85
C ASP A 150 -22.77 -29.75 3.41
N PHE A 151 -24.05 -29.37 3.26
CA PHE A 151 -24.45 -28.05 2.76
C PHE A 151 -25.70 -27.51 3.48
N PRO A 152 -25.86 -26.17 3.61
CA PRO A 152 -27.04 -25.55 4.23
C PRO A 152 -28.37 -25.95 3.58
N GLU A 153 -28.32 -26.21 2.27
CA GLU A 153 -29.45 -26.63 1.42
C GLU A 153 -30.01 -27.99 1.86
N ARG A 154 -29.14 -28.93 2.26
CA ARG A 154 -29.54 -30.23 2.85
C ARG A 154 -30.07 -30.07 4.28
N ALA A 155 -29.49 -29.18 5.08
CA ALA A 155 -29.93 -28.93 6.46
C ALA A 155 -31.38 -28.40 6.52
N LEU A 156 -31.80 -27.59 5.54
CA LEU A 156 -33.18 -27.10 5.40
C LEU A 156 -34.18 -28.20 5.00
N ALA A 157 -33.78 -29.20 4.21
CA ALA A 157 -34.65 -30.30 3.80
C ALA A 157 -35.10 -31.19 4.98
N VAL A 158 -34.28 -31.30 6.02
CA VAL A 158 -34.58 -32.06 7.25
C VAL A 158 -35.46 -31.27 8.23
N ALA A 159 -35.55 -29.95 8.09
CA ALA A 159 -36.20 -29.06 9.08
C ALA A 159 -37.73 -28.98 8.99
N GLY A 160 -38.36 -29.65 8.02
CA GLY A 160 -39.81 -29.62 7.84
C GLY A 160 -40.32 -28.50 6.91
N ARG A 161 -41.51 -28.71 6.34
CA ARG A 161 -42.11 -27.86 5.30
C ARG A 161 -42.64 -26.53 5.86
N GLU A 162 -41.85 -25.45 5.81
CA GLU A 162 -42.40 -24.08 5.85
C GLU A 162 -41.50 -22.95 5.26
N GLY A 163 -40.38 -23.29 4.60
CA GLY A 163 -39.38 -22.32 4.15
C GLY A 163 -39.51 -21.75 2.74
N SER A 164 -40.69 -21.75 2.11
CA SER A 164 -40.81 -21.55 0.64
C SER A 164 -40.76 -20.10 0.12
N CYS A 165 -40.62 -19.07 0.96
CA CYS A 165 -40.80 -17.67 0.50
C CYS A 165 -39.73 -16.64 0.91
N HIS A 166 -38.75 -16.93 1.76
CA HIS A 166 -37.70 -15.97 2.15
C HIS A 166 -36.30 -16.56 1.94
N ARG A 167 -35.73 -16.32 0.76
CA ARG A 167 -34.31 -16.57 0.45
C ARG A 167 -33.51 -15.31 0.77
N PRO A 168 -32.36 -15.39 1.48
CA PRO A 168 -31.42 -14.28 1.56
C PRO A 168 -30.88 -13.92 0.15
N PRO A 169 -30.38 -12.69 -0.06
CA PRO A 169 -29.60 -12.34 -1.24
C PRO A 169 -28.43 -13.31 -1.43
N ARG A 170 -28.17 -13.72 -2.68
CA ARG A 170 -27.20 -14.79 -3.03
C ARG A 170 -25.73 -14.37 -2.87
N ASP A 171 -25.46 -13.17 -2.40
CA ASP A 171 -24.21 -12.46 -2.69
C ASP A 171 -23.19 -12.47 -1.53
N ARG A 172 -23.41 -13.30 -0.48
CA ARG A 172 -22.56 -13.33 0.74
C ARG A 172 -22.27 -14.72 1.33
N GLY A 173 -22.59 -15.81 0.63
CA GLY A 173 -22.30 -17.17 1.11
C GLY A 173 -22.26 -18.17 -0.04
N SER A 174 -21.33 -19.12 0.04
CA SER A 174 -21.06 -20.06 -1.04
C SER A 174 -22.30 -20.88 -1.41
N SER A 175 -22.68 -20.86 -2.69
CA SER A 175 -23.74 -21.70 -3.24
C SER A 175 -23.18 -22.94 -3.93
N SER A 176 -23.98 -23.99 -4.06
CA SER A 176 -23.65 -25.18 -4.87
C SER A 176 -23.53 -24.88 -6.38
N ALA A 177 -23.73 -23.63 -6.80
CA ALA A 177 -23.65 -23.14 -8.17
C ALA A 177 -22.53 -22.09 -8.41
N ASP A 178 -21.71 -21.78 -7.40
CA ASP A 178 -20.60 -20.83 -7.56
C ASP A 178 -19.50 -21.45 -8.41
N LYS A 179 -18.92 -20.65 -9.32
CA LYS A 179 -17.88 -21.12 -10.24
C LYS A 179 -16.63 -21.54 -9.46
N SER A 180 -16.02 -22.64 -9.85
CA SER A 180 -14.73 -23.07 -9.33
C SER A 180 -13.65 -22.01 -9.56
N MET A 181 -12.73 -21.89 -8.60
CA MET A 181 -11.62 -20.93 -8.60
C MET A 181 -10.85 -20.96 -9.94
N THR A 182 -10.68 -19.80 -10.57
CA THR A 182 -9.87 -19.73 -11.79
C THR A 182 -8.38 -19.66 -11.45
N TRP A 183 -7.53 -20.12 -12.36
CA TRP A 183 -6.07 -20.02 -12.18
C TRP A 183 -5.57 -18.57 -12.09
N ALA A 184 -6.31 -17.61 -12.67
CA ALA A 184 -5.99 -16.19 -12.55
C ALA A 184 -6.19 -15.69 -11.11
N ASP A 185 -7.32 -16.04 -10.47
CA ASP A 185 -7.62 -15.67 -9.09
C ASP A 185 -6.64 -16.34 -8.12
N ALA A 186 -6.30 -17.61 -8.36
CA ALA A 186 -5.30 -18.34 -7.60
C ALA A 186 -3.91 -17.70 -7.75
N LYS A 187 -3.48 -17.35 -8.96
CA LYS A 187 -2.19 -16.67 -9.21
C LYS A 187 -2.14 -15.31 -8.51
N ALA A 188 -3.20 -14.49 -8.61
CA ALA A 188 -3.27 -13.20 -7.94
C ALA A 188 -3.10 -13.36 -6.41
N THR A 189 -3.81 -14.33 -5.81
CA THR A 189 -3.72 -14.65 -4.38
C THR A 189 -2.33 -15.17 -3.99
N LEU A 190 -1.65 -15.92 -4.87
CA LEU A 190 -0.30 -16.47 -4.64
C LEU A 190 0.83 -15.45 -4.87
N THR A 191 0.58 -14.33 -5.56
CA THR A 191 1.59 -13.29 -5.82
C THR A 191 1.43 -12.03 -4.98
N ASP A 192 0.44 -11.97 -4.08
CA ASP A 192 0.24 -10.83 -3.19
C ASP A 192 1.24 -10.85 -2.02
N TRP A 193 2.23 -9.95 -2.07
CA TRP A 193 3.25 -9.78 -1.04
C TRP A 193 2.67 -9.45 0.34
N ARG A 194 1.50 -8.80 0.41
CA ARG A 194 0.85 -8.40 1.67
C ARG A 194 0.40 -9.63 2.46
N LEU A 195 -0.06 -10.66 1.76
CA LEU A 195 -0.43 -11.94 2.38
C LEU A 195 0.80 -12.64 2.98
N TYR A 196 1.97 -12.58 2.34
CA TYR A 196 3.21 -13.11 2.91
C TYR A 196 3.63 -12.39 4.20
N GLY A 197 3.42 -11.07 4.29
CA GLY A 197 3.60 -10.32 5.55
C GLY A 197 2.69 -10.84 6.66
N HIS A 198 1.40 -11.07 6.37
CA HIS A 198 0.47 -11.68 7.32
C HIS A 198 0.90 -13.11 7.71
N TYR A 199 1.32 -13.94 6.75
CA TYR A 199 1.79 -15.30 7.03
C TYR A 199 3.05 -15.32 7.92
N ALA A 200 3.94 -14.32 7.81
CA ALA A 200 5.10 -14.18 8.69
C ALA A 200 4.70 -13.82 10.13
N VAL A 201 3.74 -12.91 10.32
CA VAL A 201 3.15 -12.60 11.63
C VAL A 201 2.44 -13.83 12.21
N TYR A 202 1.71 -14.58 11.39
CA TYR A 202 1.01 -15.79 11.82
C TYR A 202 1.96 -16.97 12.14
N PHE A 203 3.10 -17.06 11.45
CA PHE A 203 4.20 -17.95 11.80
C PHE A 203 4.78 -17.60 13.18
N ALA A 204 5.05 -16.31 13.42
CA ALA A 204 5.63 -15.83 14.67
C ALA A 204 4.71 -16.11 15.89
N VAL A 205 3.39 -15.92 15.80
CA VAL A 205 2.46 -16.27 16.91
C VAL A 205 2.28 -17.78 17.11
N SER A 206 2.47 -18.58 16.04
CA SER A 206 2.27 -20.03 16.10
C SER A 206 3.37 -20.77 16.89
N ILE A 207 4.58 -20.20 16.98
CA ILE A 207 5.70 -20.72 17.76
C ILE A 207 5.41 -20.74 19.29
N PRO A 208 5.06 -19.61 19.96
CA PRO A 208 4.70 -19.60 21.37
C PRO A 208 3.43 -20.41 21.65
N PHE A 209 2.42 -20.35 20.78
CA PHE A 209 1.20 -21.16 20.88
C PHE A 209 1.51 -22.67 20.96
N ALA A 210 2.33 -23.18 20.05
CA ALA A 210 2.70 -24.60 19.99
C ALA A 210 3.58 -25.02 21.17
N SER A 211 4.62 -24.23 21.44
CA SER A 211 5.60 -24.56 22.49
C SER A 211 4.93 -24.60 23.87
N MET A 212 4.03 -23.67 24.17
CA MET A 212 3.26 -23.69 25.43
C MET A 212 2.31 -24.90 25.52
N SER A 213 1.62 -25.26 24.43
CA SER A 213 0.68 -26.38 24.42
C SER A 213 1.33 -27.71 24.81
N TYR A 214 2.58 -27.94 24.40
CA TYR A 214 3.30 -29.19 24.69
C TYR A 214 4.17 -29.14 25.95
N PHE A 215 4.83 -28.01 26.23
CA PHE A 215 5.83 -27.93 27.31
C PHE A 215 5.32 -27.37 28.63
N THR A 216 4.09 -26.84 28.72
CA THR A 216 3.52 -26.38 30.00
C THR A 216 3.66 -27.40 31.14
N PRO A 217 3.36 -28.71 30.98
CA PRO A 217 3.55 -29.70 32.05
C PRO A 217 5.03 -29.94 32.43
N SER A 218 5.95 -29.74 31.49
CA SER A 218 7.40 -29.85 31.75
C SER A 218 7.92 -28.61 32.48
N ILE A 219 7.40 -27.43 32.13
CA ILE A 219 7.72 -26.16 32.79
C ILE A 219 7.18 -26.15 34.22
N THR A 220 5.93 -26.58 34.48
CA THR A 220 5.39 -26.67 35.85
C THR A 220 6.16 -27.66 36.72
N THR A 221 6.67 -28.77 36.15
CA THR A 221 7.59 -29.68 36.83
C THR A 221 8.93 -29.01 37.16
N GLY A 222 9.41 -28.12 36.29
CA GLY A 222 10.58 -27.27 36.55
C GLY A 222 10.38 -26.23 37.66
N LEU A 223 9.13 -25.95 38.06
CA LEU A 223 8.77 -25.04 39.16
C LEU A 223 8.69 -25.74 40.54
N GLY A 224 9.29 -26.93 40.68
CA GLY A 224 9.38 -27.66 41.96
C GLY A 224 8.15 -28.50 42.32
N TYR A 225 7.10 -28.50 41.49
CA TYR A 225 5.97 -29.42 41.63
C TYR A 225 6.30 -30.78 41.01
N VAL A 226 5.83 -31.89 41.61
CA VAL A 226 6.18 -33.25 41.19
C VAL A 226 4.92 -34.10 40.95
N ASP A 227 4.99 -35.02 39.99
CA ASP A 227 3.95 -35.98 39.60
C ASP A 227 2.52 -35.36 39.53
N LEU A 228 1.59 -35.88 40.35
CA LEU A 228 0.18 -35.47 40.39
C LEU A 228 0.00 -33.97 40.71
N GLN A 229 0.90 -33.37 41.51
CA GLN A 229 0.81 -31.94 41.83
C GLN A 229 1.24 -31.09 40.63
N ALA A 230 2.23 -31.52 39.84
CA ALA A 230 2.63 -30.80 38.63
C ALA A 230 1.50 -30.77 37.58
N GLN A 231 0.75 -31.87 37.46
CA GLN A 231 -0.43 -31.97 36.58
C GLN A 231 -1.60 -31.12 37.08
N LEU A 232 -1.89 -31.12 38.38
CA LEU A 232 -2.92 -30.22 38.94
C LEU A 232 -2.53 -28.74 38.75
N MET A 233 -1.23 -28.41 38.81
CA MET A 233 -0.73 -27.05 38.61
C MET A 233 -0.64 -26.61 37.13
N THR A 234 -0.90 -27.47 36.14
CA THR A 234 -1.15 -26.99 34.77
C THR A 234 -2.55 -26.40 34.63
N VAL A 235 -3.49 -26.82 35.49
CA VAL A 235 -4.91 -26.48 35.38
C VAL A 235 -5.16 -24.97 35.54
N PRO A 236 -4.66 -24.25 36.58
CA PRO A 236 -4.94 -22.82 36.74
C PRO A 236 -4.55 -21.90 35.56
N PRO A 237 -3.42 -22.09 34.85
CA PRO A 237 -3.14 -21.42 33.59
C PRO A 237 -4.23 -21.52 32.53
N TRP A 238 -4.94 -22.66 32.48
CA TRP A 238 -6.01 -22.96 31.52
C TRP A 238 -7.44 -22.80 32.10
N VAL A 239 -7.62 -22.42 33.37
CA VAL A 239 -8.94 -22.52 34.03
C VAL A 239 -9.94 -21.45 33.56
N VAL A 240 -10.81 -21.88 32.64
CA VAL A 240 -12.30 -21.83 32.61
C VAL A 240 -13.03 -20.51 32.94
N GLY A 241 -12.33 -19.41 33.23
CA GLY A 241 -12.95 -18.12 33.57
C GLY A 241 -12.10 -16.91 33.21
N TYR A 242 -10.78 -17.04 33.07
CA TYR A 242 -9.92 -15.94 32.65
C TYR A 242 -9.58 -16.00 31.16
N GLU A 243 -8.90 -17.05 30.69
CA GLU A 243 -8.44 -17.15 29.30
C GLU A 243 -9.60 -17.17 28.28
N LEU A 244 -10.63 -17.99 28.53
CA LEU A 244 -11.87 -18.03 27.73
C LEU A 244 -12.53 -16.64 27.62
N VAL A 245 -12.60 -15.93 28.74
CA VAL A 245 -13.24 -14.61 28.82
C VAL A 245 -12.37 -13.55 28.14
N VAL A 246 -11.06 -13.55 28.35
CA VAL A 246 -10.14 -12.63 27.67
C VAL A 246 -10.14 -12.88 26.16
N GLN A 247 -10.05 -14.12 25.68
CA GLN A 247 -10.06 -14.43 24.25
C GLN A 247 -11.38 -14.02 23.58
N ILE A 248 -12.54 -14.27 24.22
CA ILE A 248 -13.86 -13.86 23.71
C ILE A 248 -14.03 -12.34 23.79
N LEU A 249 -13.66 -11.68 24.89
CA LEU A 249 -13.75 -10.22 25.03
C LEU A 249 -12.83 -9.48 24.06
N VAL A 250 -11.62 -10.00 23.84
CA VAL A 250 -10.67 -9.45 22.85
C VAL A 250 -11.22 -9.65 21.45
N ALA A 251 -11.69 -10.84 21.08
CA ALA A 251 -12.26 -11.06 19.76
C ALA A 251 -13.49 -10.18 19.53
N TRP A 252 -14.36 -10.05 20.54
CA TRP A 252 -15.51 -9.14 20.52
C TRP A 252 -15.10 -7.67 20.41
N SER A 253 -14.09 -7.22 21.17
CA SER A 253 -13.58 -5.84 21.13
C SER A 253 -12.92 -5.53 19.78
N ALA A 254 -12.10 -6.45 19.28
CA ALA A 254 -11.42 -6.35 17.99
C ALA A 254 -12.41 -6.35 16.81
N ASP A 255 -13.54 -7.06 16.91
CA ASP A 255 -14.63 -7.01 15.92
C ASP A 255 -15.55 -5.79 16.12
N HIS A 256 -15.75 -5.30 17.35
CA HIS A 256 -16.61 -4.16 17.66
C HIS A 256 -15.99 -2.82 17.25
N PHE A 257 -14.71 -2.64 17.56
CA PHE A 257 -13.92 -1.47 17.17
C PHE A 257 -13.24 -1.65 15.80
N ASN A 258 -13.36 -2.82 15.17
CA ASN A 258 -12.75 -3.21 13.87
C ASN A 258 -11.19 -3.19 13.81
N ALA A 259 -10.53 -2.57 14.80
CA ALA A 259 -9.10 -2.47 15.04
C ALA A 259 -8.38 -3.79 15.42
N ARG A 260 -8.53 -4.84 14.60
CA ARG A 260 -7.98 -6.19 14.86
C ARG A 260 -6.46 -6.21 15.01
N GLY A 261 -5.74 -5.37 14.26
CA GLY A 261 -4.29 -5.23 14.37
C GLY A 261 -3.83 -4.67 15.71
N MET A 262 -4.43 -3.57 16.18
CA MET A 262 -4.11 -2.97 17.48
C MET A 262 -4.37 -3.92 18.65
N HIS A 263 -5.45 -4.71 18.59
CA HIS A 263 -5.74 -5.73 19.62
C HIS A 263 -4.72 -6.88 19.59
N ALA A 264 -4.32 -7.35 18.40
CA ALA A 264 -3.25 -8.32 18.24
C ALA A 264 -1.88 -7.77 18.72
N ALA A 265 -1.59 -6.50 18.47
CA ALA A 265 -0.34 -5.85 18.87
C ALA A 265 -0.25 -5.67 20.40
N ALA A 266 -1.31 -5.19 21.04
CA ALA A 266 -1.37 -4.99 22.48
C ALA A 266 -1.20 -6.33 23.25
N LEU A 267 -1.87 -7.39 22.80
CA LEU A 267 -1.69 -8.73 23.38
C LEU A 267 -0.34 -9.35 23.01
N GLY A 268 0.20 -9.00 21.85
CA GLY A 268 1.57 -9.30 21.44
C GLY A 268 2.58 -8.81 22.48
N LEU A 269 2.47 -7.54 22.88
CA LEU A 269 3.29 -6.93 23.92
C LEU A 269 3.07 -7.58 25.29
N VAL A 270 1.83 -7.86 25.70
CA VAL A 270 1.54 -8.56 26.98
C VAL A 270 2.18 -9.95 27.01
N GLY A 271 2.09 -10.70 25.92
CA GLY A 271 2.75 -12.00 25.76
C GLY A 271 4.28 -11.89 25.83
N ALA A 272 4.85 -10.93 25.09
CA ALA A 272 6.30 -10.66 25.11
C ALA A 272 6.80 -10.31 26.52
N ILE A 273 6.11 -9.43 27.25
CA ILE A 273 6.44 -9.07 28.65
C ILE A 273 6.40 -10.32 29.54
N GLY A 274 5.37 -11.16 29.42
CA GLY A 274 5.28 -12.43 30.17
C GLY A 274 6.47 -13.35 29.93
N TYR A 275 6.94 -13.47 28.68
CA TYR A 275 8.11 -14.27 28.33
C TYR A 275 9.44 -13.64 28.79
N ILE A 276 9.63 -12.33 28.64
CA ILE A 276 10.85 -11.60 29.06
C ILE A 276 11.03 -11.73 30.58
N VAL A 277 9.98 -11.47 31.37
CA VAL A 277 10.06 -11.60 32.83
C VAL A 277 10.31 -13.05 33.24
N SER A 278 9.71 -14.03 32.56
CA SER A 278 9.99 -15.46 32.77
C SER A 278 11.45 -15.85 32.47
N ALA A 279 12.09 -15.20 31.49
CA ALA A 279 13.48 -15.46 31.10
C ALA A 279 14.50 -14.86 32.08
N VAL A 280 14.16 -13.72 32.71
CA VAL A 280 15.07 -12.96 33.60
C VAL A 280 14.96 -13.39 35.07
N LEU A 281 13.81 -13.89 35.52
CA LEU A 281 13.62 -14.31 36.91
C LEU A 281 14.53 -15.48 37.31
N PRO A 282 15.09 -15.50 38.54
CA PRO A 282 15.85 -16.65 39.07
C PRO A 282 15.05 -17.97 39.01
N PRO A 283 15.71 -19.14 38.89
CA PRO A 283 15.02 -20.44 38.88
C PRO A 283 14.16 -20.68 40.12
N ASP A 284 14.57 -20.12 41.25
CA ASP A 284 14.00 -20.34 42.59
C ASP A 284 12.71 -19.53 42.84
N ALA A 285 12.39 -18.57 41.96
CA ALA A 285 11.25 -17.66 42.09
C ALA A 285 9.92 -18.27 41.60
N TYR A 286 9.57 -19.45 42.13
CA TYR A 286 8.51 -20.32 41.61
C TYR A 286 7.14 -19.62 41.44
N LEU A 287 6.68 -18.87 42.44
CA LEU A 287 5.38 -18.19 42.40
C LEU A 287 5.34 -17.07 41.34
N SER A 288 6.44 -16.34 41.17
CA SER A 288 6.54 -15.22 40.22
C SER A 288 6.62 -15.72 38.78
N ARG A 289 7.42 -16.77 38.53
CA ARG A 289 7.48 -17.45 37.22
C ARG A 289 6.11 -18.04 36.83
N TYR A 290 5.35 -18.58 37.78
CA TYR A 290 4.01 -19.09 37.53
C TYR A 290 3.02 -18.00 37.09
N GLY A 291 3.03 -16.83 37.75
CA GLY A 291 2.21 -15.69 37.32
C GLY A 291 2.57 -15.16 35.93
N CYS A 292 3.86 -15.15 35.58
CA CYS A 292 4.32 -14.74 34.25
C CYS A 292 3.94 -15.74 33.15
N LEU A 293 3.85 -17.04 33.48
CA LEU A 293 3.36 -18.08 32.58
C LEU A 293 1.91 -17.82 32.14
N ILE A 294 1.06 -17.39 33.07
CA ILE A 294 -0.36 -17.07 32.81
C ILE A 294 -0.47 -15.84 31.87
N LEU A 295 0.35 -14.81 32.08
CA LEU A 295 0.39 -13.63 31.20
C LEU A 295 0.88 -13.99 29.79
N ALA A 296 1.92 -14.82 29.68
CA ALA A 296 2.47 -15.27 28.41
C ALA A 296 1.45 -16.10 27.59
N LEU A 297 0.74 -17.04 28.23
CA LEU A 297 -0.35 -17.80 27.64
C LEU A 297 -1.48 -16.88 27.16
N THR A 298 -1.96 -16.00 28.04
CA THR A 298 -3.04 -15.04 27.72
C THR A 298 -2.74 -14.24 26.46
N GLY A 299 -1.51 -13.71 26.33
CA GLY A 299 -1.08 -12.97 25.15
C GLY A 299 -1.00 -13.82 23.88
N ALA A 300 -0.32 -14.98 23.94
CA ALA A 300 -0.12 -15.84 22.77
C ALA A 300 -1.44 -16.40 22.21
N PHE A 301 -2.34 -16.88 23.06
CA PHE A 301 -3.59 -17.53 22.64
C PHE A 301 -4.69 -16.53 22.24
N SER A 302 -4.73 -15.35 22.86
CA SER A 302 -5.73 -14.32 22.53
C SER A 302 -5.43 -13.57 21.22
N THR A 303 -4.20 -13.67 20.71
CA THR A 303 -3.77 -12.97 19.48
C THR A 303 -4.18 -13.69 18.19
N ILE A 304 -4.42 -15.01 18.24
CA ILE A 304 -4.76 -15.82 17.05
C ILE A 304 -6.13 -15.48 16.45
N PRO A 305 -7.24 -15.33 17.21
CA PRO A 305 -8.54 -15.04 16.61
C PRO A 305 -8.61 -13.69 15.88
N PRO A 306 -8.08 -12.56 16.41
CA PRO A 306 -7.99 -11.31 15.67
C PRO A 306 -7.21 -11.43 14.36
N LEU A 307 -6.09 -12.17 14.33
CA LEU A 307 -5.30 -12.39 13.11
C LEU A 307 -6.08 -13.20 12.05
N LEU A 308 -6.78 -14.26 12.44
CA LEU A 308 -7.63 -15.02 11.51
C LEU A 308 -8.82 -14.18 10.99
N GLY A 309 -9.40 -13.33 11.84
CA GLY A 309 -10.39 -12.32 11.45
C GLY A 309 -9.83 -11.30 10.46
N TRP A 310 -8.60 -10.84 10.67
CA TRP A 310 -7.90 -9.92 9.78
C TRP A 310 -7.76 -10.51 8.37
N LEU A 311 -7.16 -11.71 8.25
CA LEU A 311 -6.96 -12.39 6.97
C LEU A 311 -8.27 -12.55 6.20
N THR A 312 -9.31 -13.08 6.86
CA THR A 312 -10.59 -13.35 6.21
C THR A 312 -11.36 -12.10 5.80
N SER A 313 -11.09 -10.96 6.42
CA SER A 313 -11.72 -9.66 6.09
C SER A 313 -11.01 -8.90 4.98
N ASN A 314 -9.78 -9.29 4.61
CA ASN A 314 -8.91 -8.54 3.68
C ASN A 314 -8.66 -9.28 2.35
N VAL A 315 -9.30 -10.43 2.13
CA VAL A 315 -9.18 -11.19 0.87
C VAL A 315 -10.45 -10.99 0.02
N VAL A 316 -10.24 -10.54 -1.22
CA VAL A 316 -11.28 -9.95 -2.09
C VAL A 316 -12.37 -10.93 -2.56
N SER A 317 -12.08 -12.23 -2.65
CA SER A 317 -13.03 -13.23 -3.16
C SER A 317 -13.22 -14.41 -2.20
N THR A 318 -14.45 -14.92 -2.08
CA THR A 318 -14.80 -16.08 -1.23
C THR A 318 -13.99 -17.33 -1.59
N ALA A 319 -13.63 -17.51 -2.87
CA ALA A 319 -12.77 -18.61 -3.31
C ALA A 319 -11.30 -18.39 -2.89
N SER A 320 -10.78 -17.17 -3.02
CA SER A 320 -9.45 -16.79 -2.57
C SER A 320 -9.31 -16.88 -1.04
N VAL A 321 -10.37 -16.60 -0.27
CA VAL A 321 -10.38 -16.75 1.19
C VAL A 321 -10.03 -18.19 1.59
N GLY A 322 -10.62 -19.19 0.93
CA GLY A 322 -10.31 -20.60 1.20
C GLY A 322 -8.83 -20.95 0.94
N LEU A 323 -8.27 -20.46 -0.17
CA LEU A 323 -6.85 -20.65 -0.49
C LEU A 323 -5.93 -19.92 0.51
N ALA A 324 -6.24 -18.66 0.83
CA ALA A 324 -5.45 -17.85 1.77
C ALA A 324 -5.47 -18.44 3.20
N ILE A 325 -6.62 -18.93 3.68
CA ILE A 325 -6.70 -19.66 4.95
C ILE A 325 -5.84 -20.93 4.90
N ALA A 326 -5.96 -21.73 3.83
CA ALA A 326 -5.19 -22.97 3.70
C ALA A 326 -3.67 -22.72 3.71
N ILE A 327 -3.22 -21.65 3.03
CA ILE A 327 -1.81 -21.23 3.04
C ILE A 327 -1.40 -20.69 4.41
N ASN A 328 -2.22 -19.86 5.07
CA ASN A 328 -1.92 -19.33 6.40
C ASN A 328 -1.78 -20.44 7.46
N VAL A 329 -2.64 -21.45 7.40
CA VAL A 329 -2.58 -22.60 8.31
C VAL A 329 -1.40 -23.52 7.94
N SER A 330 -1.11 -23.73 6.66
CA SER A 330 -0.03 -24.65 6.23
C SER A 330 1.37 -24.03 6.40
N LEU A 331 1.59 -22.81 5.91
CA LEU A 331 2.87 -22.11 5.96
C LEU A 331 3.07 -21.41 7.32
N GLY A 332 2.07 -20.66 7.78
CA GLY A 332 2.14 -19.93 9.05
C GLY A 332 2.10 -20.89 10.25
N ALA A 333 0.96 -21.53 10.49
CA ALA A 333 0.82 -22.43 11.64
C ALA A 333 1.63 -23.73 11.51
N GLY A 334 1.70 -24.36 10.34
CA GLY A 334 2.43 -25.62 10.16
C GLY A 334 3.92 -25.51 10.49
N PHE A 335 4.64 -24.61 9.83
CA PHE A 335 6.07 -24.40 10.12
C PHE A 335 6.30 -23.76 11.50
N GLY A 336 5.42 -22.87 11.95
CA GLY A 336 5.51 -22.28 13.29
C GLY A 336 5.35 -23.32 14.41
N GLN A 337 4.44 -24.29 14.25
CA GLN A 337 4.28 -25.40 15.19
C GLN A 337 5.50 -26.32 15.22
N ILE A 338 6.12 -26.60 14.07
CA ILE A 338 7.39 -27.35 14.02
C ILE A 338 8.45 -26.60 14.82
N GLY A 339 8.63 -25.28 14.60
CA GLY A 339 9.55 -24.45 15.39
C GLY A 339 9.30 -24.55 16.89
N GLY A 340 8.04 -24.39 17.32
CA GLY A 340 7.63 -24.46 18.73
C GLY A 340 8.00 -25.75 19.46
N ILE A 341 8.11 -26.89 18.76
CA ILE A 341 8.42 -28.19 19.39
C ILE A 341 9.92 -28.32 19.77
N TRP A 342 10.82 -27.62 19.09
CA TRP A 342 12.28 -27.75 19.30
C TRP A 342 12.90 -26.70 20.25
N ILE A 343 12.08 -25.77 20.74
CA ILE A 343 12.52 -24.57 21.45
C ILE A 343 12.81 -24.81 22.94
N TYR A 344 12.14 -25.79 23.58
CA TYR A 344 12.37 -26.15 24.99
C TYR A 344 13.25 -27.40 25.10
N LYS A 345 14.55 -27.20 25.34
CA LYS A 345 15.56 -28.28 25.39
C LYS A 345 15.71 -28.84 26.81
N ASP A 346 15.68 -30.17 26.95
CA ASP A 346 15.82 -30.86 28.25
C ASP A 346 17.14 -30.52 28.98
N SER A 347 18.21 -30.18 28.26
CA SER A 347 19.50 -29.73 28.82
C SER A 347 19.43 -28.40 29.58
N GLU A 348 18.38 -27.60 29.39
CA GLU A 348 18.18 -26.31 30.06
C GLU A 348 17.21 -26.37 31.26
N LYS A 349 16.70 -27.57 31.60
CA LYS A 349 15.73 -27.78 32.69
C LYS A 349 16.19 -27.18 34.03
N LEU A 350 17.47 -27.35 34.38
CA LEU A 350 18.07 -26.81 35.62
C LEU A 350 18.28 -25.28 35.61
N LYS A 351 18.23 -24.63 34.44
CA LYS A 351 18.34 -23.17 34.27
C LYS A 351 16.98 -22.50 34.07
N GLY A 352 15.89 -23.27 34.06
CA GLY A 352 14.54 -22.76 33.82
C GLY A 352 14.32 -22.28 32.38
N TYR A 353 14.89 -22.99 31.39
CA TYR A 353 14.64 -22.84 29.94
C TYR A 353 14.78 -21.43 29.33
N PRO A 354 15.92 -20.72 29.54
CA PRO A 354 16.09 -19.35 29.07
C PRO A 354 16.04 -19.20 27.54
N SER A 355 16.59 -20.16 26.77
CA SER A 355 16.55 -20.05 25.29
C SER A 355 15.11 -20.12 24.75
N GLY A 356 14.26 -20.92 25.40
CA GLY A 356 12.86 -21.05 25.04
C GLY A 356 12.05 -19.78 25.30
N HIS A 357 12.23 -19.19 26.48
CA HIS A 357 11.54 -17.95 26.83
C HIS A 357 12.01 -16.75 25.99
N TRP A 358 13.32 -16.60 25.72
CA TRP A 358 13.81 -15.53 24.83
C TRP A 358 13.34 -15.68 23.38
N THR A 359 13.28 -16.89 22.84
CA THR A 359 12.78 -17.13 21.47
C THR A 359 11.30 -16.76 21.36
N ASN A 360 10.49 -17.20 22.33
CA ASN A 360 9.07 -16.85 22.40
C ASN A 360 8.83 -15.34 22.59
N ALA A 361 9.64 -14.67 23.43
CA ALA A 361 9.60 -13.21 23.57
C ALA A 361 9.87 -12.47 22.25
N ALA A 362 10.92 -12.86 21.53
CA ALA A 362 11.28 -12.25 20.25
C ALA A 362 10.18 -12.43 19.20
N MET A 363 9.59 -13.63 19.10
CA MET A 363 8.47 -13.87 18.18
C MET A 363 7.22 -13.06 18.55
N MET A 364 6.89 -12.90 19.83
CA MET A 364 5.76 -12.05 20.23
C MET A 364 6.01 -10.55 19.98
N LEU A 365 7.26 -10.07 20.02
CA LEU A 365 7.60 -8.70 19.60
C LEU A 365 7.47 -8.51 18.09
N VAL A 366 7.85 -9.50 17.27
CA VAL A 366 7.60 -9.48 15.81
C VAL A 366 6.10 -9.38 15.51
N VAL A 367 5.27 -10.11 16.24
CA VAL A 367 3.80 -10.00 16.13
C VAL A 367 3.30 -8.61 16.51
N ALA A 368 3.85 -8.01 17.58
CA ALA A 368 3.45 -6.66 18.01
C ALA A 368 3.79 -5.59 16.96
N ILE A 369 5.00 -5.62 16.41
CA ILE A 369 5.47 -4.66 15.38
C ILE A 369 4.68 -4.85 14.09
N GLY A 370 4.58 -6.09 13.59
CA GLY A 370 3.88 -6.41 12.34
C GLY A 370 2.36 -6.17 12.37
N ALA A 371 1.76 -6.01 13.55
CA ALA A 371 0.34 -5.72 13.72
C ALA A 371 0.01 -4.24 14.00
N ALA A 372 1.01 -3.40 14.29
CA ALA A 372 0.83 -1.99 14.68
C ALA A 372 1.14 -0.97 13.55
N GLY A 373 1.80 -1.39 12.47
CA GLY A 373 2.35 -0.49 11.43
C GLY A 373 1.39 -0.02 10.33
N LEU A 374 0.07 -0.17 10.47
CA LEU A 374 -0.90 0.22 9.44
C LEU A 374 -2.08 1.00 10.05
N PRO A 375 -2.40 2.23 9.57
CA PRO A 375 -3.59 2.95 10.00
C PRO A 375 -4.86 2.22 9.56
N GLU A 376 -5.89 2.24 10.40
CA GLU A 376 -7.18 1.65 10.05
C GLU A 376 -7.90 2.53 9.03
N LEU A 377 -8.17 1.95 7.85
CA LEU A 377 -8.87 2.62 6.76
C LEU A 377 -9.84 1.66 6.05
N CYS A 378 -10.96 2.20 5.58
CA CYS A 378 -11.86 1.51 4.68
C CYS A 378 -11.45 1.81 3.24
N ALA A 379 -10.99 0.78 2.52
CA ALA A 379 -10.65 0.87 1.10
C ALA A 379 -11.85 0.39 0.25
N VAL A 380 -12.32 1.25 -0.66
CA VAL A 380 -13.43 0.92 -1.58
C VAL A 380 -12.97 1.14 -3.02
N THR A 381 -13.25 0.18 -3.90
CA THR A 381 -13.10 0.37 -5.36
C THR A 381 -14.48 0.42 -5.99
N VAL A 382 -14.78 1.50 -6.70
CA VAL A 382 -16.04 1.70 -7.42
C VAL A 382 -15.78 1.64 -8.92
N ARG A 383 -16.67 0.99 -9.68
CA ARG A 383 -16.66 1.01 -11.15
C ARG A 383 -17.88 1.80 -11.65
N VAL A 384 -17.62 2.86 -12.40
CA VAL A 384 -18.65 3.74 -12.96
C VAL A 384 -18.73 3.53 -14.46
N ILE A 385 -19.93 3.32 -14.99
CA ILE A 385 -20.17 3.21 -16.43
C ILE A 385 -20.31 4.62 -16.99
N SER A 386 -19.29 5.11 -17.70
CA SER A 386 -19.23 6.46 -18.27
C SER A 386 -19.90 6.53 -19.65
N SER A 387 -19.90 5.43 -20.41
CA SER A 387 -20.65 5.30 -21.66
C SER A 387 -20.97 3.82 -21.95
N PRO A 388 -21.78 3.50 -22.99
CA PRO A 388 -21.98 2.11 -23.42
C PRO A 388 -20.70 1.37 -23.85
N LYS A 389 -19.59 2.08 -24.07
CA LYS A 389 -18.29 1.54 -24.53
C LYS A 389 -17.11 1.84 -23.58
N SER A 390 -17.35 2.49 -22.44
CA SER A 390 -16.29 2.91 -21.52
C SER A 390 -16.78 2.92 -20.06
N ALA A 391 -15.87 2.63 -19.14
CA ALA A 391 -16.15 2.63 -17.71
C ALA A 391 -14.85 2.85 -16.95
N TYR A 392 -14.79 3.90 -16.13
CA TYR A 392 -13.66 4.14 -15.24
C TYR A 392 -13.88 3.50 -13.87
N ARG A 393 -12.79 3.27 -13.16
CA ARG A 393 -12.77 2.88 -11.75
C ARG A 393 -12.14 3.98 -10.93
N PHE A 394 -12.53 4.08 -9.68
CA PHE A 394 -11.79 4.83 -8.68
C PHE A 394 -11.66 4.03 -7.40
N GLY A 395 -10.51 4.22 -6.75
CA GLY A 395 -10.25 3.75 -5.41
C GLY A 395 -10.35 4.91 -4.45
N ILE A 396 -11.00 4.71 -3.31
CA ILE A 396 -11.07 5.67 -2.22
C ILE A 396 -10.59 5.00 -0.93
N PHE A 397 -9.74 5.69 -0.16
CA PHE A 397 -9.37 5.33 1.20
C PHE A 397 -10.05 6.29 2.17
N LEU A 398 -10.75 5.72 3.15
CA LEU A 398 -11.50 6.43 4.18
C LEU A 398 -10.87 6.05 5.53
N PRO A 399 -9.95 6.86 6.10
CA PRO A 399 -9.33 6.57 7.40
C PRO A 399 -10.37 6.65 8.52
N THR A 400 -10.20 5.84 9.57
CA THR A 400 -11.06 5.91 10.77
C THR A 400 -10.88 7.24 11.50
N GLU A 401 -9.64 7.72 11.61
CA GLU A 401 -9.32 9.07 12.08
C GLU A 401 -9.28 10.04 10.89
N TRP A 402 -10.42 10.67 10.61
CA TRP A 402 -10.58 11.60 9.48
C TRP A 402 -10.51 13.06 9.94
N ASN A 403 -9.65 13.84 9.28
CA ASN A 403 -9.41 15.25 9.60
C ASN A 403 -10.38 16.24 8.92
N SER A 404 -11.53 15.76 8.42
CA SER A 404 -12.50 16.50 7.60
C SER A 404 -12.01 16.97 6.21
N ARG A 405 -10.83 16.53 5.74
CA ARG A 405 -10.27 16.91 4.43
C ARG A 405 -10.39 15.79 3.39
N PHE A 406 -10.46 16.19 2.13
CA PHE A 406 -10.48 15.28 0.96
C PHE A 406 -9.25 15.53 0.09
N LEU A 407 -8.63 14.49 -0.46
CA LEU A 407 -7.46 14.61 -1.34
C LEU A 407 -7.62 13.77 -2.60
N THR A 408 -7.51 14.39 -3.76
CA THR A 408 -7.51 13.72 -5.06
C THR A 408 -6.10 13.59 -5.61
N VAL A 409 -5.73 12.37 -6.02
CA VAL A 409 -4.40 12.00 -6.51
C VAL A 409 -4.45 11.67 -8.00
N GLY A 410 -3.65 12.41 -8.79
CA GLY A 410 -3.54 12.25 -10.25
C GLY A 410 -2.75 11.03 -10.73
N ASN A 411 -2.67 10.89 -12.06
CA ASN A 411 -2.01 9.77 -12.76
C ASN A 411 -0.76 10.22 -13.54
N GLY A 412 0.11 9.29 -13.93
CA GLY A 412 1.33 9.57 -14.72
C GLY A 412 1.24 9.07 -16.16
N GLY A 413 1.74 9.85 -17.13
CA GLY A 413 1.76 9.47 -18.55
C GLY A 413 0.38 9.10 -19.10
N PHE A 414 0.29 7.99 -19.84
CA PHE A 414 -0.96 7.40 -20.34
C PHE A 414 -1.46 6.22 -19.48
N ALA A 415 -0.98 6.11 -18.24
CA ALA A 415 -1.26 4.96 -17.39
C ALA A 415 -2.74 4.88 -17.00
N GLY A 416 -3.35 3.71 -17.23
CA GLY A 416 -4.66 3.37 -16.70
C GLY A 416 -4.53 2.58 -15.42
N GLY A 417 -4.62 3.24 -14.26
CA GLY A 417 -4.52 2.55 -12.98
C GLY A 417 -4.67 3.49 -11.78
N ILE A 418 -5.39 3.03 -10.76
CA ILE A 418 -5.58 3.76 -9.50
C ILE A 418 -4.21 3.88 -8.81
N ASN A 419 -3.79 5.10 -8.49
CA ASN A 419 -2.49 5.38 -7.89
C ASN A 419 -2.49 5.12 -6.37
N TRP A 420 -2.56 3.84 -5.99
CA TRP A 420 -2.61 3.41 -4.58
C TRP A 420 -1.38 3.82 -3.76
N LEU A 421 -0.22 4.03 -4.40
CA LEU A 421 1.01 4.41 -3.70
C LEU A 421 0.93 5.85 -3.18
N ASP A 422 0.53 6.81 -4.03
CA ASP A 422 0.41 8.22 -3.61
C ASP A 422 -0.87 8.49 -2.80
N MET A 423 -1.88 7.63 -2.87
CA MET A 423 -3.02 7.65 -1.93
C MET A 423 -2.65 7.26 -0.50
N GLY A 424 -1.60 6.44 -0.31
CA GLY A 424 -1.16 5.96 1.00
C GLY A 424 -0.77 7.10 1.94
N PRO A 425 0.24 7.92 1.61
CA PRO A 425 0.68 9.06 2.41
C PRO A 425 -0.46 10.01 2.79
N GLY A 426 -1.31 10.39 1.83
CA GLY A 426 -2.48 11.24 2.09
C GLY A 426 -3.40 10.69 3.18
N SER A 427 -3.51 9.36 3.28
CA SER A 427 -4.31 8.69 4.31
C SER A 427 -3.61 8.72 5.68
N ASN A 428 -2.27 8.74 5.74
CA ASN A 428 -1.51 8.96 6.97
C ASN A 428 -1.78 10.36 7.54
N TYR A 429 -1.77 11.41 6.71
CA TYR A 429 -2.17 12.77 7.15
C TYR A 429 -3.66 12.89 7.55
N GLY A 430 -4.45 11.81 7.46
CA GLY A 430 -5.87 11.75 7.87
C GLY A 430 -6.87 12.20 6.81
N PHE A 431 -6.47 12.33 5.53
CA PHE A 431 -7.40 12.68 4.45
C PHE A 431 -8.20 11.47 3.99
N ALA A 432 -9.44 11.70 3.56
CA ALA A 432 -10.11 10.79 2.65
C ALA A 432 -9.47 10.93 1.25
N THR A 433 -8.71 9.93 0.80
CA THR A 433 -7.94 10.01 -0.46
C THR A 433 -8.63 9.27 -1.60
N ILE A 434 -8.52 9.78 -2.83
CA ILE A 434 -9.10 9.17 -4.03
C ILE A 434 -8.12 9.19 -5.22
N SER A 435 -8.15 8.15 -6.05
CA SER A 435 -7.51 8.13 -7.38
C SER A 435 -8.30 7.27 -8.36
N THR A 436 -8.14 7.48 -9.67
CA THR A 436 -8.89 6.82 -10.74
C THR A 436 -8.01 6.02 -11.69
N ASP A 437 -8.55 4.99 -12.35
CA ASP A 437 -7.90 4.28 -13.46
C ASP A 437 -7.98 5.03 -14.80
N THR A 438 -8.56 6.23 -14.84
CA THR A 438 -8.74 7.07 -16.03
C THR A 438 -9.60 6.47 -17.16
N GLY A 439 -10.25 5.33 -16.95
CA GLY A 439 -11.12 4.68 -17.94
C GLY A 439 -10.59 3.38 -18.54
N HIS A 440 -9.36 2.98 -18.21
CA HIS A 440 -8.68 1.82 -18.83
C HIS A 440 -7.69 1.15 -17.85
N ASN A 441 -6.98 0.12 -18.33
CA ASN A 441 -5.89 -0.51 -17.57
C ASN A 441 -4.66 -0.62 -18.47
N SER A 442 -3.61 0.15 -18.18
CA SER A 442 -2.36 0.18 -18.97
C SER A 442 -1.17 0.72 -18.17
N ASN A 443 0.04 0.52 -18.69
CA ASN A 443 1.23 1.23 -18.22
C ASN A 443 1.30 2.66 -18.80
N SER A 444 2.23 3.48 -18.31
CA SER A 444 2.37 4.90 -18.69
C SER A 444 2.68 5.17 -20.16
N SER A 445 3.18 4.18 -20.90
CA SER A 445 3.60 4.28 -22.31
C SER A 445 2.70 3.53 -23.29
N ASP A 446 1.72 2.75 -22.82
CA ASP A 446 0.80 1.99 -23.67
C ASP A 446 -0.44 2.84 -23.98
N LEU A 447 -0.64 3.14 -25.26
CA LEU A 447 -1.77 3.91 -25.81
C LEU A 447 -2.75 3.05 -26.63
N ALA A 448 -2.53 1.72 -26.75
CA ALA A 448 -3.31 0.86 -27.64
C ALA A 448 -4.81 0.78 -27.25
N TRP A 449 -5.13 1.05 -25.99
CA TRP A 449 -6.50 1.15 -25.45
C TRP A 449 -7.33 2.30 -26.06
N ALA A 450 -6.70 3.34 -26.61
CA ALA A 450 -7.39 4.49 -27.19
C ALA A 450 -7.93 4.22 -28.61
N LEU A 451 -7.40 3.18 -29.28
CA LEU A 451 -7.66 2.85 -30.69
C LEU A 451 -9.16 2.63 -30.95
N GLY A 452 -9.74 3.47 -31.82
CA GLY A 452 -11.14 3.42 -32.19
C GLY A 452 -12.13 3.74 -31.06
N ASN A 453 -11.65 4.22 -29.90
CA ASN A 453 -12.50 4.48 -28.73
C ASN A 453 -12.36 5.91 -28.18
N GLU A 454 -13.06 6.84 -28.82
CA GLU A 454 -13.16 8.25 -28.38
C GLU A 454 -13.66 8.39 -26.93
N GLN A 455 -14.55 7.50 -26.46
CA GLN A 455 -15.09 7.58 -25.11
C GLN A 455 -14.05 7.28 -24.03
N MET A 456 -13.10 6.38 -24.29
CA MET A 456 -11.94 6.18 -23.40
C MET A 456 -10.98 7.37 -23.45
N ARG A 457 -10.75 7.97 -24.62
CA ARG A 457 -9.96 9.21 -24.73
C ARG A 457 -10.56 10.37 -23.92
N ILE A 458 -11.89 10.48 -23.84
CA ILE A 458 -12.62 11.47 -23.02
C ILE A 458 -12.52 11.13 -21.51
N ASP A 459 -12.60 9.85 -21.14
CA ASP A 459 -12.41 9.43 -19.74
C ASP A 459 -11.02 9.84 -19.22
N TRP A 460 -9.96 9.56 -19.99
CA TRP A 460 -8.59 9.98 -19.66
C TRP A 460 -8.40 11.50 -19.76
N GLY A 461 -9.08 12.15 -20.71
CA GLY A 461 -9.01 13.59 -20.92
C GLY A 461 -9.47 14.39 -19.71
N TRP A 462 -10.65 14.10 -19.17
CA TRP A 462 -11.19 14.80 -17.98
C TRP A 462 -12.25 14.00 -17.21
N ARG A 463 -13.10 13.23 -17.90
CA ARG A 463 -14.37 12.74 -17.32
C ARG A 463 -14.18 11.75 -16.16
N ALA A 464 -13.11 10.95 -16.17
CA ALA A 464 -12.84 10.01 -15.08
C ALA A 464 -12.41 10.73 -13.78
N ILE A 465 -11.61 11.81 -13.87
CA ILE A 465 -11.19 12.61 -12.70
C ILE A 465 -12.41 13.31 -12.12
N HIS A 466 -13.10 14.14 -12.89
CA HIS A 466 -14.27 14.90 -12.45
C HIS A 466 -15.35 14.02 -11.82
N GLY A 467 -15.70 12.91 -12.49
CA GLY A 467 -16.70 11.97 -12.00
C GLY A 467 -16.26 11.24 -10.73
N SER A 468 -14.98 10.93 -10.58
CA SER A 468 -14.43 10.36 -9.35
C SER A 468 -14.43 11.36 -8.20
N VAL A 469 -14.03 12.61 -8.42
CA VAL A 469 -14.07 13.69 -7.41
C VAL A 469 -15.50 13.89 -6.89
N THR A 470 -16.46 14.03 -7.82
CA THR A 470 -17.87 14.27 -7.49
C THR A 470 -18.46 13.12 -6.66
N LEU A 471 -18.32 11.88 -7.15
CA LEU A 471 -18.81 10.70 -6.44
C LEU A 471 -18.04 10.44 -5.13
N GLY A 472 -16.73 10.72 -5.10
CA GLY A 472 -15.90 10.60 -3.91
C GLY A 472 -16.38 11.51 -2.77
N LYS A 473 -16.69 12.78 -3.07
CA LYS A 473 -17.30 13.71 -2.10
C LYS A 473 -18.67 13.22 -1.59
N GLU A 474 -19.48 12.58 -2.44
CA GLU A 474 -20.74 11.94 -2.02
C GLU A 474 -20.50 10.72 -1.11
N PHE A 475 -19.52 9.87 -1.43
CA PHE A 475 -19.13 8.71 -0.61
C PHE A 475 -18.63 9.14 0.78
N VAL A 476 -17.76 10.17 0.85
CA VAL A 476 -17.29 10.75 2.12
C VAL A 476 -18.46 11.24 2.96
N ARG A 477 -19.37 12.03 2.36
CA ARG A 477 -20.58 12.52 3.04
C ARG A 477 -21.48 11.39 3.54
N ALA A 478 -21.62 10.31 2.77
CA ALA A 478 -22.42 9.15 3.15
C ALA A 478 -21.76 8.27 4.23
N TYR A 479 -20.43 8.25 4.30
CA TYR A 479 -19.67 7.42 5.23
C TYR A 479 -19.50 8.08 6.61
N TYR A 480 -19.03 9.33 6.66
CA TYR A 480 -18.80 10.06 7.91
C TYR A 480 -20.06 10.81 8.41
N GLY A 481 -21.09 10.96 7.58
CA GLY A 481 -22.29 11.74 7.89
C GLY A 481 -22.15 13.25 7.68
N GLU A 482 -20.92 13.75 7.51
CA GLU A 482 -20.58 15.15 7.23
C GLU A 482 -19.77 15.27 5.94
N GLY A 483 -19.85 16.42 5.27
CA GLY A 483 -19.06 16.69 4.06
C GLY A 483 -17.64 17.11 4.40
N SER A 484 -16.71 16.93 3.46
CA SER A 484 -15.36 17.50 3.55
C SER A 484 -15.41 19.01 3.72
N SER A 485 -14.69 19.54 4.71
CA SER A 485 -14.54 20.99 4.92
C SER A 485 -13.63 21.63 3.87
N TYR A 486 -12.61 20.91 3.42
CA TYR A 486 -11.64 21.34 2.40
C TYR A 486 -11.32 20.19 1.44
N SER A 487 -11.14 20.52 0.16
CA SER A 487 -10.87 19.60 -0.95
C SER A 487 -9.54 19.95 -1.61
N TYR A 488 -8.60 19.00 -1.62
CA TYR A 488 -7.25 19.21 -2.12
C TYR A 488 -6.95 18.33 -3.34
N TYR A 489 -6.02 18.79 -4.18
CA TYR A 489 -5.48 18.03 -5.31
C TYR A 489 -3.96 17.88 -5.20
N SER A 490 -3.44 16.71 -5.60
CA SER A 490 -2.01 16.43 -5.74
C SER A 490 -1.75 15.64 -7.03
N GLY A 491 -0.92 16.17 -7.93
CA GLY A 491 -0.53 15.44 -9.13
C GLY A 491 0.54 16.13 -9.97
N CYS A 492 1.53 15.37 -10.44
CA CYS A 492 2.57 15.82 -11.38
C CYS A 492 2.42 15.17 -12.79
N SER A 493 3.01 15.77 -13.82
CA SER A 493 2.99 15.32 -15.22
C SER A 493 1.57 15.32 -15.80
N THR A 494 1.03 14.16 -16.19
CA THR A 494 -0.40 14.00 -16.53
C THR A 494 -1.30 14.38 -15.36
N GLY A 495 -0.88 14.17 -14.11
CA GLY A 495 -1.58 14.64 -12.91
C GLY A 495 -1.61 16.17 -12.86
N GLY A 496 -0.51 16.83 -13.21
CA GLY A 496 -0.50 18.29 -13.30
C GLY A 496 -1.48 18.81 -14.35
N ARG A 497 -1.55 18.15 -15.51
CA ARG A 497 -2.57 18.42 -16.54
C ARG A 497 -3.99 18.19 -16.03
N GLN A 498 -4.24 17.07 -15.33
CA GLN A 498 -5.55 16.73 -14.78
C GLN A 498 -6.01 17.80 -13.77
N GLY A 499 -5.14 18.23 -12.84
CA GLY A 499 -5.41 19.30 -11.89
C GLY A 499 -5.76 20.62 -12.57
N LEU A 500 -4.92 21.08 -13.52
CA LEU A 500 -5.21 22.31 -14.28
C LEU A 500 -6.52 22.20 -15.08
N ARG A 501 -6.77 21.06 -15.75
CA ARG A 501 -7.98 20.86 -16.55
C ARG A 501 -9.24 20.91 -15.69
N GLU A 502 -9.19 20.29 -14.51
CA GLU A 502 -10.29 20.26 -13.54
C GLU A 502 -10.57 21.68 -13.00
N ILE A 503 -9.55 22.42 -12.58
CA ILE A 503 -9.70 23.80 -12.07
C ILE A 503 -10.28 24.76 -13.12
N GLN A 504 -9.91 24.60 -14.39
CA GLN A 504 -10.38 25.42 -15.52
C GLN A 504 -11.84 25.20 -15.93
N GLU A 505 -12.43 24.04 -15.59
CA GLU A 505 -13.78 23.63 -16.00
C GLU A 505 -14.73 23.51 -14.81
N PHE A 506 -14.21 23.01 -13.69
CA PHE A 506 -14.90 22.65 -12.45
C PHE A 506 -14.19 23.32 -11.25
N PRO A 507 -14.28 24.65 -11.11
CA PRO A 507 -13.66 25.38 -10.00
C PRO A 507 -14.29 25.06 -8.63
N ASP A 508 -15.25 24.13 -8.54
CA ASP A 508 -15.79 23.53 -7.32
C ASP A 508 -15.13 22.21 -6.88
N SER A 509 -14.24 21.64 -7.70
CA SER A 509 -13.56 20.40 -7.37
C SER A 509 -12.55 20.55 -6.24
N PHE A 510 -11.78 21.64 -6.17
CA PHE A 510 -10.72 21.84 -5.16
C PHE A 510 -10.72 23.26 -4.57
N ASP A 511 -10.21 23.38 -3.35
CA ASP A 511 -9.91 24.63 -2.65
C ASP A 511 -8.38 24.90 -2.66
N GLY A 512 -7.57 23.84 -2.65
CA GLY A 512 -6.12 23.89 -2.86
C GLY A 512 -5.63 22.86 -3.87
N ALA A 513 -4.76 23.25 -4.79
CA ALA A 513 -4.19 22.33 -5.77
C ALA A 513 -2.67 22.39 -5.83
N MET A 514 -2.03 21.27 -5.50
CA MET A 514 -0.62 21.01 -5.73
C MET A 514 -0.46 20.33 -7.09
N ILE A 515 0.10 21.06 -8.04
CA ILE A 515 0.28 20.65 -9.44
C ILE A 515 1.78 20.45 -9.65
N GLY A 516 2.19 19.63 -10.62
CA GLY A 516 3.61 19.34 -10.88
C GLY A 516 3.85 19.07 -12.37
N ALA A 517 4.99 19.53 -12.89
CA ALA A 517 5.40 19.57 -14.30
C ALA A 517 4.21 19.40 -15.26
N PRO A 518 3.26 20.35 -15.29
CA PRO A 518 1.96 20.08 -15.90
C PRO A 518 2.11 19.85 -17.41
N ALA A 519 1.68 18.66 -17.87
CA ALA A 519 1.53 18.34 -19.29
C ALA A 519 0.29 19.06 -19.89
N TRP A 520 0.17 20.38 -19.66
CA TRP A 520 -1.05 21.17 -19.84
C TRP A 520 -1.58 21.13 -21.28
N ASP A 521 -0.71 20.98 -22.28
CA ASP A 521 -1.10 20.72 -23.66
C ASP A 521 -0.41 19.47 -24.21
N PRO A 522 -1.05 18.28 -24.13
CA PRO A 522 -0.50 17.07 -24.72
C PRO A 522 -0.41 17.17 -26.26
N THR A 523 -1.28 17.96 -26.92
CA THR A 523 -1.22 18.09 -28.39
C THR A 523 0.05 18.78 -28.87
N LEU A 524 0.57 19.73 -28.08
CA LEU A 524 1.87 20.35 -28.31
C LEU A 524 3.02 19.49 -27.77
N MET A 525 2.93 19.05 -26.51
CA MET A 525 4.00 18.31 -25.82
C MET A 525 4.35 16.99 -26.50
N ASN A 526 3.37 16.12 -26.77
CA ASN A 526 3.63 14.82 -27.40
C ASN A 526 4.13 14.99 -28.85
N SER A 527 3.68 16.03 -29.55
CA SER A 527 4.18 16.36 -30.90
C SER A 527 5.62 16.88 -30.89
N TYR A 528 5.99 17.68 -29.89
CA TYR A 528 7.37 18.11 -29.65
C TYR A 528 8.29 16.92 -29.36
N VAL A 529 7.86 15.97 -28.50
CA VAL A 529 8.60 14.74 -28.20
C VAL A 529 8.89 13.92 -29.47
N THR A 530 7.91 13.79 -30.38
CA THR A 530 8.12 13.15 -31.70
C THR A 530 9.15 13.92 -32.52
N GLN A 531 9.01 15.25 -32.63
CA GLN A 531 9.87 16.11 -33.44
C GLN A 531 11.34 16.08 -33.00
N VAL A 532 11.59 16.17 -31.70
CA VAL A 532 12.95 16.14 -31.11
C VAL A 532 13.60 14.78 -31.33
N GLY A 533 12.85 13.68 -31.15
CA GLY A 533 13.32 12.33 -31.46
C GLY A 533 13.74 12.17 -32.93
N MET A 534 13.00 12.78 -33.86
CA MET A 534 13.34 12.77 -35.29
C MET A 534 14.59 13.55 -35.65
N TYR A 535 14.98 14.57 -34.89
CA TYR A 535 16.22 15.32 -35.17
C TYR A 535 17.45 14.43 -34.99
N ASN A 536 17.40 13.48 -34.05
CA ASN A 536 18.50 12.54 -33.78
C ASN A 536 18.47 11.26 -34.64
N LEU A 537 17.45 11.04 -35.47
CA LEU A 537 17.24 9.78 -36.21
C LEU A 537 17.35 9.96 -37.74
N PRO A 538 17.71 8.91 -38.50
CA PRO A 538 17.93 7.52 -38.09
C PRO A 538 19.31 7.27 -37.46
N ALA A 539 19.48 6.11 -36.80
CA ALA A 539 20.69 5.76 -36.06
C ALA A 539 21.95 5.56 -36.93
N ASP A 540 21.79 5.27 -38.23
CA ASP A 540 22.89 5.13 -39.19
C ASP A 540 23.39 6.48 -39.76
N ASP A 541 22.75 7.60 -39.39
CA ASP A 541 23.07 8.95 -39.89
C ASP A 541 24.25 9.57 -39.10
N PRO A 542 25.26 10.18 -39.76
CA PRO A 542 26.36 10.89 -39.07
C PRO A 542 25.93 11.98 -38.07
N LYS A 543 24.69 12.46 -38.14
CA LYS A 543 24.12 13.42 -37.18
C LYS A 543 23.67 12.79 -35.85
N HIS A 544 23.59 11.45 -35.78
CA HIS A 544 23.05 10.71 -34.63
C HIS A 544 23.98 10.80 -33.41
N ILE A 545 23.39 11.18 -32.28
CA ILE A 545 24.02 11.29 -30.96
C ILE A 545 23.62 10.05 -30.18
N LYS A 546 24.62 9.28 -29.75
CA LYS A 546 24.42 8.08 -28.92
C LYS A 546 24.10 8.47 -27.49
N LYS A 547 23.39 7.59 -26.75
CA LYS A 547 22.94 7.88 -25.38
C LYS A 547 24.11 8.14 -24.42
N GLU A 548 25.24 7.47 -24.61
CA GLU A 548 26.45 7.61 -23.78
C GLU A 548 27.09 9.00 -23.91
N MET A 549 26.87 9.69 -25.04
CA MET A 549 27.37 11.05 -25.24
C MET A 549 26.57 12.10 -24.46
N LEU A 550 25.36 11.78 -24.02
CA LEU A 550 24.50 12.73 -23.29
C LEU A 550 25.08 13.12 -21.93
N GLU A 551 25.78 12.20 -21.26
CA GLU A 551 26.49 12.50 -20.00
C GLU A 551 27.66 13.47 -20.25
N VAL A 552 28.39 13.32 -21.35
CA VAL A 552 29.48 14.22 -21.75
C VAL A 552 28.94 15.62 -22.10
N ILE A 553 27.82 15.67 -22.84
CA ILE A 553 27.13 16.91 -23.20
C ILE A 553 26.60 17.63 -21.96
N ALA A 554 25.97 16.90 -21.03
CA ALA A 554 25.47 17.45 -19.77
C ALA A 554 26.60 17.98 -18.88
N ALA A 555 27.72 17.25 -18.77
CA ALA A 555 28.88 17.68 -17.99
C ALA A 555 29.50 18.98 -18.54
N GLU A 556 29.58 19.15 -19.87
CA GLU A 556 30.06 20.40 -20.46
C GLU A 556 29.04 21.55 -20.29
N ALA A 557 27.73 21.28 -20.40
CA ALA A 557 26.69 22.28 -20.15
C ALA A 557 26.72 22.78 -18.68
N VAL A 558 26.83 21.86 -17.71
CA VAL A 558 27.03 22.21 -16.30
C VAL A 558 28.32 23.04 -16.13
N LYS A 559 29.44 22.59 -16.71
CA LYS A 559 30.72 23.32 -16.62
C LYS A 559 30.67 24.76 -17.18
N GLN A 560 29.85 25.02 -18.21
CA GLN A 560 29.69 26.36 -18.77
C GLN A 560 28.66 27.21 -18.01
N CYS A 561 27.62 26.60 -17.43
CA CYS A 561 26.45 27.32 -16.92
C CYS A 561 26.21 27.28 -15.40
N ASP A 562 26.82 26.35 -14.66
CA ASP A 562 26.83 26.33 -13.19
C ASP A 562 27.34 27.67 -12.61
N PRO A 563 28.47 28.26 -13.06
CA PRO A 563 28.96 29.52 -12.51
C PRO A 563 28.09 30.77 -12.76
N LEU A 564 27.02 30.66 -13.56
CA LEU A 564 26.18 31.81 -13.97
C LEU A 564 25.20 32.25 -12.88
N ASP A 565 24.85 31.40 -11.93
CA ASP A 565 24.03 31.77 -10.76
C ASP A 565 24.85 32.30 -9.57
N GLY A 566 26.17 32.44 -9.77
CA GLY A 566 27.12 32.94 -8.76
C GLY A 566 27.63 31.87 -7.80
N VAL A 567 27.19 30.62 -7.90
CA VAL A 567 27.68 29.47 -7.13
C VAL A 567 28.29 28.44 -8.09
N GLN A 568 29.21 27.60 -7.60
CA GLN A 568 29.75 26.49 -8.38
C GLN A 568 29.54 25.21 -7.60
N ASP A 569 28.44 24.51 -7.87
CA ASP A 569 28.00 23.36 -7.07
C ASP A 569 27.41 22.18 -7.87
N GLY A 570 27.45 22.28 -9.21
CA GLY A 570 27.01 21.28 -10.17
C GLY A 570 25.56 21.42 -10.63
N ILE A 571 24.91 22.57 -10.39
CA ILE A 571 23.47 22.78 -10.59
C ILE A 571 23.25 24.08 -11.34
N ILE A 572 22.61 24.00 -12.51
CA ILE A 572 22.27 25.18 -13.31
C ILE A 572 20.97 25.78 -12.74
N SER A 573 21.08 26.77 -11.84
CA SER A 573 19.89 27.41 -11.24
C SER A 573 19.27 28.48 -12.15
N ALA A 574 20.06 29.06 -13.06
CA ALA A 574 19.65 30.12 -14.01
C ALA A 574 19.85 29.72 -15.49
N PRO A 575 19.15 28.68 -16.01
CA PRO A 575 19.32 28.20 -17.39
C PRO A 575 18.88 29.19 -18.47
N GLU A 576 18.18 30.27 -18.13
CA GLU A 576 17.89 31.38 -19.04
C GLU A 576 19.10 32.26 -19.38
N LEU A 577 20.15 32.25 -18.55
CA LEU A 577 21.42 32.93 -18.80
C LEU A 577 22.44 32.04 -19.55
N CYS A 578 22.14 30.74 -19.64
CA CYS A 578 23.01 29.70 -20.17
C CYS A 578 22.92 29.64 -21.72
N ASP A 579 23.95 30.09 -22.44
CA ASP A 579 24.12 29.78 -23.86
C ASP A 579 25.35 28.86 -24.01
N VAL A 580 25.12 27.59 -24.33
CA VAL A 580 26.17 26.56 -24.30
C VAL A 580 26.87 26.46 -25.65
N ASP A 581 28.16 26.76 -25.69
CA ASP A 581 28.97 26.55 -26.87
C ASP A 581 29.42 25.09 -26.98
N TYR A 582 28.62 24.29 -27.69
CA TYR A 582 28.94 22.89 -28.01
C TYR A 582 30.12 22.72 -28.98
N THR A 583 30.65 23.79 -29.61
CA THR A 583 31.91 23.69 -30.37
C THR A 583 33.10 23.39 -29.45
N ALA A 584 32.96 23.65 -28.14
CA ALA A 584 33.89 23.21 -27.11
C ALA A 584 34.08 21.68 -27.05
N LEU A 585 33.19 20.88 -27.64
CA LEU A 585 33.27 19.42 -27.74
C LEU A 585 33.65 18.90 -29.15
N SER A 586 34.03 19.77 -30.10
CA SER A 586 34.33 19.34 -31.48
C SER A 586 35.47 18.32 -31.56
N CYS A 587 35.30 17.27 -32.38
CA CYS A 587 36.35 16.31 -32.71
C CYS A 587 37.59 16.90 -33.42
N ASP A 588 37.55 18.16 -33.85
CA ASP A 588 38.74 18.86 -34.38
C ASP A 588 39.75 19.22 -33.26
N ARG A 589 39.31 19.21 -31.99
CA ARG A 589 40.12 19.45 -30.79
C ARG A 589 40.98 18.23 -30.46
N LYS A 590 42.31 18.37 -30.55
CA LYS A 590 43.27 17.30 -30.23
C LYS A 590 43.41 16.97 -28.74
N ASP A 591 42.82 17.79 -27.88
CA ASP A 591 42.82 17.66 -26.42
C ASP A 591 41.63 16.83 -25.89
N ILE A 592 40.68 16.46 -26.74
CA ILE A 592 39.52 15.63 -26.38
C ILE A 592 39.74 14.19 -26.86
N ALA A 593 39.34 13.22 -26.04
CA ALA A 593 39.44 11.81 -26.41
C ALA A 593 38.47 11.46 -27.57
N PRO A 594 38.85 10.63 -28.56
CA PRO A 594 38.03 10.37 -29.75
C PRO A 594 36.66 9.72 -29.48
N ASP A 595 36.48 9.13 -28.30
CA ASP A 595 35.25 8.53 -27.79
C ASP A 595 34.33 9.54 -27.07
N ARG A 596 34.78 10.79 -26.88
CA ARG A 596 34.09 11.84 -26.12
C ARG A 596 33.94 13.18 -26.87
N CYS A 597 34.16 13.17 -28.18
CA CYS A 597 34.00 14.34 -29.03
C CYS A 597 32.75 14.26 -29.91
N LEU A 598 32.29 15.41 -30.41
CA LEU A 598 31.14 15.54 -31.31
C LEU A 598 31.57 16.00 -32.69
N THR A 599 30.94 15.46 -33.73
CA THR A 599 31.10 15.93 -35.10
C THR A 599 30.29 17.21 -35.34
N GLY A 600 30.65 18.00 -36.36
CA GLY A 600 29.86 19.18 -36.75
C GLY A 600 28.39 18.88 -37.07
N HIS A 601 28.07 17.67 -37.55
CA HIS A 601 26.69 17.23 -37.76
C HIS A 601 25.94 17.00 -36.44
N GLN A 602 26.59 16.38 -35.45
CA GLN A 602 26.02 16.19 -34.11
C GLN A 602 25.85 17.53 -33.38
N ILE A 603 26.82 18.44 -33.47
CA ILE A 603 26.71 19.80 -32.90
C ILE A 603 25.52 20.55 -33.51
N HIS A 604 25.30 20.45 -34.82
CA HIS A 604 24.11 21.03 -35.46
C HIS A 604 22.80 20.41 -34.95
N THR A 605 22.75 19.08 -34.74
CA THR A 605 21.60 18.41 -34.11
C THR A 605 21.34 18.94 -32.70
N ILE A 606 22.38 19.07 -31.85
CA ILE A 606 22.24 19.57 -30.48
C ILE A 606 21.73 21.00 -30.47
N ASN A 607 22.32 21.91 -31.25
CA ASN A 607 21.89 23.30 -31.32
C ASN A 607 20.42 23.42 -31.76
N LYS A 608 19.95 22.50 -32.62
CA LYS A 608 18.55 22.43 -33.04
C LYS A 608 17.60 21.88 -31.96
N MET A 609 18.11 21.08 -31.02
CA MET A 609 17.34 20.60 -29.86
C MET A 609 17.27 21.66 -28.75
N TYR A 610 18.39 22.37 -28.50
CA TYR A 610 18.46 23.43 -27.47
C TYR A 610 17.86 24.78 -27.89
N GLY A 611 17.79 25.08 -29.19
CA GLY A 611 17.33 26.38 -29.69
C GLY A 611 15.91 26.77 -29.24
N ASP A 612 15.01 25.79 -29.09
CA ASP A 612 13.64 26.04 -28.63
C ASP A 612 13.49 25.90 -27.10
N PHE A 613 14.16 24.90 -26.49
CA PHE A 613 14.00 24.54 -25.09
C PHE A 613 15.29 24.02 -24.44
N TYR A 614 15.46 24.27 -23.15
CA TYR A 614 16.56 23.72 -22.35
C TYR A 614 16.00 22.60 -21.48
N SER A 615 16.46 21.36 -21.68
CA SER A 615 16.05 20.18 -20.91
C SER A 615 17.01 19.00 -21.15
N PRO A 616 17.27 18.09 -20.20
CA PRO A 616 18.12 16.93 -20.42
C PRO A 616 17.42 15.81 -21.22
N TRP A 617 17.82 15.62 -22.47
CA TRP A 617 17.12 14.83 -23.50
C TRP A 617 17.03 13.31 -23.33
N ALA A 618 17.49 12.75 -22.21
CA ALA A 618 17.67 11.30 -22.03
C ALA A 618 16.37 10.46 -22.10
N THR A 619 15.20 11.09 -21.95
CA THR A 619 13.87 10.47 -22.00
C THR A 619 13.17 10.64 -23.37
N VAL A 620 13.67 11.57 -24.20
CA VAL A 620 13.08 11.94 -25.50
C VAL A 620 13.86 11.32 -26.68
N ILE A 621 15.17 11.17 -26.53
CA ILE A 621 16.00 10.45 -27.50
C ILE A 621 15.81 8.94 -27.33
N GLY A 622 15.07 8.32 -28.25
CA GLY A 622 15.03 6.86 -28.38
C GLY A 622 16.20 6.32 -29.21
N ALA A 623 16.39 4.99 -29.15
CA ALA A 623 17.54 4.31 -29.78
C ALA A 623 17.35 4.07 -31.28
N ASP A 624 16.21 3.49 -31.67
CA ASP A 624 15.86 3.15 -33.06
C ASP A 624 14.66 3.97 -33.59
N LYS A 625 13.85 4.54 -32.70
CA LYS A 625 12.61 5.29 -32.98
C LYS A 625 12.46 6.47 -32.02
N PRO A 626 11.62 7.48 -32.32
CA PRO A 626 11.28 8.54 -31.36
C PRO A 626 10.69 7.96 -30.07
N SER A 627 10.66 8.73 -28.98
CA SER A 627 10.07 8.26 -27.71
C SER A 627 8.57 7.92 -27.88
N ALA A 628 8.14 6.80 -27.28
CA ALA A 628 6.78 6.27 -27.43
C ALA A 628 5.69 7.26 -26.98
N PHE A 629 5.98 8.06 -25.94
CA PHE A 629 5.11 9.15 -25.51
C PHE A 629 4.77 10.11 -26.66
N GLY A 630 5.67 10.32 -27.61
CA GLY A 630 5.43 11.12 -28.80
C GLY A 630 4.66 10.35 -29.87
N TYR A 631 5.36 9.48 -30.62
CA TYR A 631 4.83 8.96 -31.90
C TYR A 631 3.56 8.11 -31.75
N GLU A 632 3.36 7.46 -30.60
CA GLU A 632 2.17 6.67 -30.34
C GLU A 632 0.94 7.55 -30.09
N PHE A 633 1.12 8.78 -29.63
CA PHE A 633 0.03 9.75 -29.51
C PHE A 633 -0.53 10.10 -30.90
N GLN A 634 0.33 10.32 -31.91
CA GLN A 634 -0.16 10.54 -33.28
C GLN A 634 -0.86 9.29 -33.85
N ARG A 635 -0.34 8.08 -33.60
CA ARG A 635 -0.98 6.81 -34.00
C ARG A 635 -2.37 6.62 -33.39
N TYR A 636 -2.46 6.55 -32.06
CA TYR A 636 -3.65 6.09 -31.36
C TYR A 636 -4.63 7.20 -30.98
N PHE A 637 -4.15 8.43 -30.71
CA PHE A 637 -5.05 9.53 -30.34
C PHE A 637 -5.50 10.37 -31.54
N VAL A 638 -4.61 10.61 -32.53
CA VAL A 638 -4.88 11.55 -33.63
C VAL A 638 -5.43 10.84 -34.87
N TYR A 639 -4.74 9.81 -35.38
CA TYR A 639 -5.08 9.15 -36.64
C TYR A 639 -5.91 7.87 -36.49
N ASP A 640 -5.96 7.25 -35.30
CA ASP A 640 -6.58 5.93 -35.06
C ASP A 640 -5.97 4.83 -35.97
N ASP A 641 -4.67 4.95 -36.26
CA ASP A 641 -3.91 4.06 -37.16
C ASP A 641 -2.60 3.60 -36.47
N PRO A 642 -2.48 2.30 -36.11
CA PRO A 642 -1.29 1.78 -35.44
C PRO A 642 -0.05 1.72 -36.35
N ASP A 643 -0.22 1.70 -37.67
CA ASP A 643 0.85 1.55 -38.67
C ASP A 643 1.38 2.90 -39.16
N TRP A 644 0.82 4.03 -38.71
CA TRP A 644 1.21 5.37 -39.16
C TRP A 644 2.73 5.63 -38.99
N PRO A 645 3.45 6.01 -40.06
CA PRO A 645 4.90 6.19 -40.03
C PRO A 645 5.28 7.49 -39.29
N TRP A 646 6.18 7.37 -38.30
CA TRP A 646 6.66 8.53 -37.53
C TRP A 646 7.48 9.49 -38.39
N GLU A 647 8.09 8.99 -39.46
CA GLU A 647 8.78 9.73 -40.52
C GLU A 647 7.83 10.72 -41.25
N GLY A 648 6.52 10.48 -41.21
CA GLY A 648 5.50 11.35 -41.80
C GLY A 648 5.17 12.61 -40.98
N PHE A 649 5.69 12.73 -39.74
CA PHE A 649 5.42 13.87 -38.88
C PHE A 649 5.97 15.17 -39.47
N ASN A 650 5.11 16.18 -39.55
CA ASN A 650 5.45 17.51 -40.07
C ASN A 650 4.54 18.58 -39.44
N PHE A 651 4.77 19.85 -39.78
CA PHE A 651 4.03 20.97 -39.20
C PHE A 651 2.51 20.93 -39.46
N SER A 652 2.05 20.36 -40.58
CA SER A 652 0.61 20.17 -40.84
C SER A 652 -0.02 19.10 -39.93
N VAL A 653 0.76 18.09 -39.51
CA VAL A 653 0.32 17.07 -38.53
C VAL A 653 0.15 17.72 -37.15
N LEU A 654 1.04 18.65 -36.78
CA LEU A 654 0.91 19.44 -35.55
C LEU A 654 -0.37 20.31 -35.58
N GLU A 655 -0.58 21.10 -36.63
CA GLU A 655 -1.81 21.90 -36.77
C GLU A 655 -3.08 21.05 -36.70
N GLU A 656 -3.07 19.87 -37.34
CA GLU A 656 -4.19 18.94 -37.27
C GLU A 656 -4.40 18.36 -35.86
N THR A 657 -3.33 17.97 -35.17
CA THR A 657 -3.37 17.43 -33.80
C THR A 657 -3.97 18.46 -32.83
N VAL A 658 -3.49 19.71 -32.90
CA VAL A 658 -3.97 20.85 -32.10
C VAL A 658 -5.44 21.16 -32.39
N ARG A 659 -5.87 21.08 -33.67
CA ARG A 659 -7.26 21.30 -34.10
C ARG A 659 -8.20 20.16 -33.69
N ARG A 660 -7.75 18.90 -33.73
CA ARG A 660 -8.56 17.72 -33.36
C ARG A 660 -8.77 17.62 -31.84
N ASN A 661 -7.81 18.05 -31.02
CA ASN A 661 -7.87 17.99 -29.55
C ASN A 661 -8.44 16.66 -29.00
N PRO A 662 -7.82 15.51 -29.33
CA PRO A 662 -8.38 14.20 -29.03
C PRO A 662 -8.59 14.00 -27.53
N GLY A 663 -9.79 13.55 -27.15
CA GLY A 663 -10.19 13.38 -25.75
C GLY A 663 -10.46 14.69 -24.98
N GLN A 664 -10.36 15.86 -25.62
CA GLN A 664 -10.50 17.18 -24.99
C GLN A 664 -9.53 17.39 -23.80
N ALA A 665 -8.33 16.81 -23.89
CA ALA A 665 -7.38 16.70 -22.79
C ALA A 665 -6.58 17.98 -22.49
N ARG A 666 -6.62 18.99 -23.36
CA ARG A 666 -5.87 20.26 -23.25
C ARG A 666 -6.39 21.13 -22.10
N ALA A 667 -5.51 21.48 -21.18
CA ALA A 667 -5.72 22.43 -20.08
C ALA A 667 -5.20 23.84 -20.45
N ALA A 668 -5.59 24.35 -21.63
CA ALA A 668 -5.07 25.60 -22.21
C ALA A 668 -5.96 26.83 -21.95
N ARG A 669 -6.91 26.77 -21.00
CA ARG A 669 -7.75 27.91 -20.61
C ARG A 669 -7.03 28.74 -19.54
N TYR A 670 -6.45 29.87 -19.92
CA TYR A 670 -5.67 30.72 -19.01
C TYR A 670 -6.53 31.56 -18.04
N ASP A 671 -7.82 31.69 -18.30
CA ASP A 671 -8.75 32.37 -17.39
C ASP A 671 -9.12 31.46 -16.20
N LEU A 672 -8.55 31.77 -15.03
CA LEU A 672 -8.83 31.13 -13.75
C LEU A 672 -9.66 32.02 -12.80
N SER A 673 -10.35 33.04 -13.34
CA SER A 673 -11.07 34.03 -12.52
C SER A 673 -12.11 33.40 -11.60
N ASP A 674 -12.84 32.39 -12.08
CA ASP A 674 -13.87 31.67 -11.29
C ASP A 674 -13.30 30.91 -10.10
N PHE A 675 -12.06 30.41 -10.21
CA PHE A 675 -11.35 29.72 -9.12
C PHE A 675 -10.81 30.73 -8.10
N LYS A 676 -10.16 31.80 -8.58
CA LYS A 676 -9.64 32.88 -7.72
C LYS A 676 -10.75 33.62 -6.97
N ALA A 677 -11.91 33.83 -7.60
CA ALA A 677 -13.09 34.47 -6.98
C ALA A 677 -13.65 33.69 -5.78
N ARG A 678 -13.29 32.41 -5.64
CA ARG A 678 -13.68 31.54 -4.53
C ARG A 678 -12.61 31.37 -3.45
N GLY A 679 -11.44 32.00 -3.62
CA GLY A 679 -10.30 31.84 -2.72
C GLY A 679 -9.45 30.59 -2.99
N GLY A 680 -9.67 29.89 -4.10
CA GLY A 680 -8.88 28.70 -4.46
C GLY A 680 -7.39 29.02 -4.65
N LYS A 681 -6.52 28.14 -4.15
CA LYS A 681 -5.04 28.29 -4.17
C LYS A 681 -4.38 27.26 -5.09
N VAL A 682 -3.30 27.63 -5.79
CA VAL A 682 -2.55 26.72 -6.68
C VAL A 682 -1.03 26.86 -6.45
N ALA A 683 -0.33 25.72 -6.33
CA ALA A 683 1.14 25.63 -6.33
C ALA A 683 1.61 24.84 -7.59
N LEU A 684 2.53 25.43 -8.39
CA LEU A 684 2.90 25.13 -9.81
C LEU A 684 2.98 23.65 -10.26
N TYR A 685 4.11 22.94 -10.27
CA TYR A 685 5.49 23.31 -10.01
C TYR A 685 6.44 22.54 -10.96
N HIS A 686 7.62 23.04 -11.35
CA HIS A 686 8.36 22.46 -12.50
C HIS A 686 9.88 22.39 -12.35
N GLY A 687 10.51 21.24 -12.61
CA GLY A 687 11.94 21.04 -12.45
C GLY A 687 12.76 21.68 -13.57
N MET A 688 13.82 22.42 -13.23
CA MET A 688 14.68 23.12 -14.21
C MET A 688 15.43 22.17 -15.15
N ALA A 689 15.47 20.88 -14.81
CA ALA A 689 16.07 19.83 -15.61
C ALA A 689 15.11 18.62 -15.77
N ASP A 690 13.81 18.88 -15.90
CA ASP A 690 12.83 17.88 -16.37
C ASP A 690 13.19 17.47 -17.81
N GLY A 691 13.41 16.18 -18.04
CA GLY A 691 13.89 15.64 -19.31
C GLY A 691 12.80 15.20 -20.30
N LEU A 692 11.52 15.43 -19.97
CA LEU A 692 10.35 15.02 -20.77
C LEU A 692 9.43 16.20 -21.08
N ILE A 693 9.18 17.06 -20.10
CA ILE A 693 8.32 18.24 -20.21
C ILE A 693 9.22 19.46 -20.06
N PRO A 694 9.36 20.33 -21.09
CA PRO A 694 10.28 21.45 -20.98
C PRO A 694 9.84 22.49 -19.95
N THR A 695 10.73 22.94 -19.07
CA THR A 695 10.41 23.90 -17.99
C THR A 695 9.86 25.22 -18.51
N ARG A 696 10.36 25.72 -19.65
CA ARG A 696 9.82 26.92 -20.34
C ARG A 696 8.34 26.78 -20.69
N SER A 697 7.80 25.56 -20.83
CA SER A 697 6.38 25.30 -21.07
C SER A 697 5.51 25.74 -19.88
N SER A 698 6.01 25.61 -18.65
CA SER A 698 5.33 26.12 -17.46
C SER A 698 5.60 27.61 -17.21
N LYS A 699 6.76 28.15 -17.61
CA LYS A 699 6.94 29.61 -17.66
C LYS A 699 5.95 30.27 -18.64
N LEU A 700 5.81 29.73 -19.85
CA LEU A 700 4.82 30.20 -20.82
C LEU A 700 3.36 30.12 -20.31
N TYR A 701 3.07 29.17 -19.40
CA TYR A 701 1.78 29.09 -18.73
C TYR A 701 1.66 30.16 -17.64
N TYR A 702 2.69 30.35 -16.80
CA TYR A 702 2.78 31.42 -15.80
C TYR A 702 2.55 32.79 -16.45
N ASP A 703 3.29 33.12 -17.50
CA ASP A 703 3.26 34.43 -18.19
C ASP A 703 1.86 34.78 -18.75
N ARG A 704 0.96 33.80 -18.83
CA ARG A 704 -0.42 33.93 -19.31
C ARG A 704 -1.49 33.91 -18.20
N VAL A 705 -1.12 33.56 -16.97
CA VAL A 705 -2.05 33.31 -15.84
C VAL A 705 -1.71 34.15 -14.59
N SER A 706 -0.43 34.40 -14.34
CA SER A 706 0.17 35.00 -13.13
C SER A 706 0.12 34.12 -11.87
N GLU A 707 1.25 34.11 -11.12
CA GLU A 707 1.51 33.44 -9.82
C GLU A 707 1.59 31.89 -9.83
N ALA A 708 2.79 31.34 -9.56
CA ALA A 708 3.12 29.91 -9.48
C ALA A 708 4.61 29.61 -9.14
N MET A 709 4.94 28.59 -8.32
CA MET A 709 6.32 28.23 -7.85
C MET A 709 6.87 26.89 -8.41
N GLY A 710 8.17 26.53 -8.24
CA GLY A 710 8.83 25.25 -8.65
C GLY A 710 8.83 24.10 -7.59
N HIS A 711 9.30 22.84 -7.78
CA HIS A 711 9.98 22.10 -8.89
C HIS A 711 9.46 20.63 -9.02
N CYS A 712 9.32 19.96 -10.21
CA CYS A 712 8.97 18.51 -10.32
C CYS A 712 9.96 17.64 -11.11
N TRP A 713 10.14 16.39 -10.63
CA TRP A 713 10.59 15.09 -11.20
C TRP A 713 11.40 14.98 -12.53
N THR A 714 12.27 13.96 -12.59
CA THR A 714 13.16 13.52 -13.71
C THR A 714 14.54 14.19 -13.89
N THR A 715 15.30 14.42 -12.82
CA THR A 715 16.73 14.73 -12.98
C THR A 715 17.64 13.85 -12.11
N VAL A 716 18.73 13.35 -12.71
CA VAL A 716 19.87 12.73 -12.01
C VAL A 716 20.93 13.82 -11.83
N VAL A 717 20.81 14.60 -10.76
CA VAL A 717 21.79 15.61 -10.30
C VAL A 717 21.79 15.64 -8.77
N ASP A 718 22.88 16.10 -8.16
CA ASP A 718 23.05 16.24 -6.71
C ASP A 718 22.29 17.45 -6.11
N ALA A 719 21.10 17.74 -6.65
CA ALA A 719 20.25 18.86 -6.27
C ALA A 719 19.22 18.47 -5.20
N PRO A 720 18.89 19.37 -4.24
CA PRO A 720 17.76 19.17 -3.35
C PRO A 720 16.44 19.16 -4.14
N TRP A 721 15.65 18.09 -4.02
CA TRP A 721 14.43 17.90 -4.82
C TRP A 721 13.24 17.32 -4.04
N HIS A 722 13.46 16.76 -2.85
CA HIS A 722 12.39 16.14 -2.07
C HIS A 722 11.76 17.14 -1.10
N PHE A 723 10.44 17.36 -1.24
CA PHE A 723 9.64 18.31 -0.45
C PHE A 723 8.19 17.82 -0.21
N ALA A 724 7.97 16.50 -0.29
CA ALA A 724 6.66 15.84 -0.24
C ALA A 724 5.72 16.16 -1.44
N GLY A 725 6.31 16.40 -2.61
CA GLY A 725 5.57 16.54 -3.87
C GLY A 725 4.89 15.24 -4.34
N ALA A 726 3.93 15.37 -5.27
CA ALA A 726 3.29 14.24 -5.93
C ALA A 726 4.32 13.27 -6.55
N PHE A 727 4.05 11.97 -6.47
CA PHE A 727 4.94 10.85 -6.86
C PHE A 727 6.27 10.72 -6.09
N GLN A 728 6.60 11.62 -5.13
CA GLN A 728 7.87 11.53 -4.38
C GLN A 728 7.87 10.42 -3.32
N ALA A 729 6.74 10.21 -2.63
CA ALA A 729 6.64 9.22 -1.55
C ALA A 729 6.96 7.78 -2.01
N GLY A 730 6.59 7.42 -3.24
CA GLY A 730 6.92 6.13 -3.83
C GLY A 730 8.42 5.88 -4.03
N ALA A 731 9.26 6.92 -4.00
CA ALA A 731 10.71 6.81 -4.11
C ALA A 731 11.42 6.52 -2.78
N VAL A 732 10.89 7.06 -1.66
CA VAL A 732 11.50 6.98 -0.31
C VAL A 732 10.81 6.01 0.65
N GLY A 733 9.56 5.61 0.39
CA GLY A 733 8.84 4.61 1.17
C GLY A 733 7.39 4.97 1.51
N ASN A 734 6.58 3.94 1.72
CA ASN A 734 5.13 4.03 1.96
C ASN A 734 4.71 4.43 3.38
N GLU A 735 5.66 4.57 4.31
CA GLU A 735 5.42 4.95 5.71
C GLU A 735 5.61 6.47 5.97
N THR A 736 5.86 7.25 4.91
CA THR A 736 6.25 8.65 5.04
C THR A 736 5.07 9.57 5.33
N TRP A 737 5.26 10.42 6.35
CA TRP A 737 4.32 11.47 6.81
C TRP A 737 4.68 12.87 6.31
N SER A 738 5.78 13.00 5.56
CA SER A 738 6.39 14.26 5.09
C SER A 738 7.75 13.94 4.43
N VAL A 739 8.62 14.94 4.23
CA VAL A 739 10.05 14.70 3.99
C VAL A 739 10.64 13.91 5.18
N PRO A 740 11.27 12.75 4.96
CA PRO A 740 11.83 11.94 6.04
C PRO A 740 12.79 12.73 6.94
N GLY A 741 12.42 12.88 8.22
CA GLY A 741 13.14 13.67 9.23
C GLY A 741 12.53 15.03 9.57
N PHE A 742 11.62 15.56 8.74
CA PHE A 742 11.03 16.90 8.89
C PHE A 742 9.52 16.85 8.73
N SER A 743 8.75 17.16 9.77
CA SER A 743 7.27 17.09 9.76
C SER A 743 6.65 18.47 9.99
N ASP A 744 7.03 19.42 9.13
CA ASP A 744 6.66 20.82 9.23
C ASP A 744 6.35 21.44 7.85
N PRO A 745 5.56 22.53 7.79
CA PRO A 745 5.21 23.18 6.52
C PRO A 745 6.38 23.85 5.77
N GLN A 746 7.57 23.98 6.35
CA GLN A 746 8.72 24.56 5.63
C GLN A 746 9.38 23.54 4.71
N HIS A 747 9.30 22.25 5.04
CA HIS A 747 9.86 21.16 4.23
C HIS A 747 8.80 20.42 3.40
N ASP A 748 7.52 20.59 3.72
CA ASP A 748 6.41 19.85 3.14
C ASP A 748 5.42 20.77 2.41
N MET A 749 5.38 20.66 1.08
CA MET A 749 4.51 21.47 0.22
C MET A 749 3.01 21.18 0.41
N LEU A 750 2.64 19.96 0.81
CA LEU A 750 1.23 19.62 1.06
C LEU A 750 0.76 20.26 2.39
N LEU A 751 1.60 20.26 3.43
CA LEU A 751 1.35 20.99 4.68
C LEU A 751 1.39 22.52 4.47
N ALA A 752 2.30 23.03 3.63
CA ALA A 752 2.32 24.45 3.25
C ALA A 752 1.02 24.86 2.52
N LEU A 753 0.53 24.03 1.60
CA LEU A 753 -0.75 24.27 0.90
C LEU A 753 -1.96 24.19 1.84
N MET A 754 -1.96 23.30 2.83
CA MET A 754 -2.99 23.29 3.89
C MET A 754 -2.99 24.62 4.66
N ASP A 755 -1.83 25.10 5.09
CA ASP A 755 -1.72 26.38 5.81
C ASP A 755 -2.14 27.57 4.93
N TRP A 756 -1.90 27.53 3.62
CA TRP A 756 -2.36 28.58 2.69
C TRP A 756 -3.87 28.58 2.46
N VAL A 757 -4.50 27.40 2.40
CA VAL A 757 -5.96 27.29 2.22
C VAL A 757 -6.73 27.57 3.53
N GLU A 758 -6.21 27.10 4.67
CA GLU A 758 -6.93 27.13 5.95
C GLU A 758 -6.61 28.34 6.83
N LYS A 759 -5.41 28.93 6.67
CA LYS A 759 -4.93 30.07 7.48
C LYS A 759 -4.61 31.33 6.66
N ASP A 760 -4.71 31.25 5.34
CA ASP A 760 -4.32 32.29 4.37
C ASP A 760 -2.84 32.71 4.45
N THR A 761 -1.96 31.81 4.91
CA THR A 761 -0.49 32.01 4.94
C THR A 761 0.10 31.67 3.56
N PRO A 762 0.65 32.63 2.78
CA PRO A 762 1.23 32.34 1.48
C PRO A 762 2.45 31.40 1.59
N ILE A 763 2.72 30.67 0.51
CA ILE A 763 3.92 29.86 0.38
C ILE A 763 5.00 30.73 -0.28
N ASP A 764 5.83 31.40 0.53
CA ASP A 764 6.93 32.22 0.02
C ASP A 764 8.13 31.36 -0.42
N SER A 765 8.40 30.27 0.33
CA SER A 765 9.43 29.28 0.00
C SER A 765 9.17 27.91 0.65
N VAL A 766 9.74 26.85 0.08
CA VAL A 766 9.75 25.47 0.63
C VAL A 766 11.15 24.87 0.52
N ILE A 767 11.67 24.32 1.62
CA ILE A 767 13.01 23.74 1.70
C ILE A 767 12.99 22.32 1.11
N ALA A 768 13.57 22.18 -0.08
CA ALA A 768 13.83 20.88 -0.68
C ALA A 768 15.08 20.25 -0.07
N THR A 769 15.08 18.92 0.04
CA THR A 769 16.15 18.11 0.64
C THR A 769 16.69 17.06 -0.36
N THR A 770 17.97 16.70 -0.22
CA THR A 770 18.56 15.49 -0.83
C THR A 770 19.52 14.82 0.15
N TRP A 771 19.77 13.52 -0.03
CA TRP A 771 20.53 12.63 0.87
C TRP A 771 21.85 12.17 0.23
N GLU A 772 22.81 11.67 1.02
CA GLU A 772 24.13 11.26 0.51
C GLU A 772 24.04 10.15 -0.54
N THR A 773 23.05 9.26 -0.39
CA THR A 773 22.63 8.29 -1.41
C THR A 773 21.21 8.62 -1.85
N ALA A 774 21.00 8.82 -3.16
CA ALA A 774 19.70 9.19 -3.71
C ALA A 774 18.61 8.18 -3.32
N ASN A 775 17.51 8.70 -2.75
CA ASN A 775 16.38 7.95 -2.17
C ASN A 775 16.66 7.14 -0.90
N ASP A 776 17.89 7.10 -0.37
CA ASP A 776 18.19 6.47 0.92
C ASP A 776 18.24 7.50 2.05
N THR A 777 17.12 7.60 2.77
CA THR A 777 16.94 8.50 3.91
C THR A 777 17.87 8.19 5.08
N SER A 778 18.38 6.96 5.18
CA SER A 778 19.28 6.53 6.26
C SER A 778 20.73 6.99 6.06
N SER A 779 21.07 7.42 4.84
CA SER A 779 22.41 7.92 4.48
C SER A 779 22.73 9.33 5.03
N GLY A 780 21.74 10.04 5.56
CA GLY A 780 21.90 11.41 6.06
C GLY A 780 21.69 12.48 4.98
N VAL A 781 21.43 13.72 5.41
CA VAL A 781 21.15 14.85 4.52
C VAL A 781 22.44 15.38 3.90
N LEU A 782 22.49 15.43 2.56
CA LEU A 782 23.65 15.92 1.81
C LEU A 782 23.56 17.43 1.55
N ARG A 783 22.39 17.91 1.08
CA ARG A 783 22.12 19.33 0.79
C ARG A 783 20.65 19.68 1.04
N GLN A 784 20.38 20.91 1.45
CA GLN A 784 19.07 21.53 1.47
C GLN A 784 19.09 22.90 0.79
N ARG A 785 18.04 23.27 0.05
CA ARG A 785 17.85 24.62 -0.51
C ARG A 785 16.40 25.06 -0.44
N PRO A 786 16.11 26.35 -0.17
CA PRO A 786 14.79 26.90 -0.37
C PRO A 786 14.46 26.96 -1.87
N ILE A 787 13.30 26.42 -2.24
CA ILE A 787 12.61 26.71 -3.49
C ILE A 787 11.84 28.00 -3.29
N CYS A 788 12.07 29.00 -4.13
CA CYS A 788 11.46 30.33 -4.04
C CYS A 788 10.21 30.48 -4.92
N ALA A 789 9.37 31.46 -4.59
CA ALA A 789 8.21 31.81 -5.41
C ALA A 789 8.62 32.60 -6.66
N PHE A 790 8.38 32.06 -7.85
CA PHE A 790 8.72 32.73 -9.11
C PHE A 790 7.97 34.08 -9.23
N PRO A 791 8.67 35.20 -9.54
CA PRO A 791 9.97 35.28 -10.21
C PRO A 791 11.23 35.21 -9.32
N GLU A 792 11.12 35.17 -8.00
CA GLU A 792 12.29 35.13 -7.10
C GLU A 792 13.11 33.85 -7.29
N LYS A 793 14.43 33.98 -7.19
CA LYS A 793 15.40 32.87 -7.24
C LYS A 793 16.05 32.65 -5.88
N ALA A 794 16.59 31.45 -5.67
CA ALA A 794 17.43 31.15 -4.51
C ALA A 794 18.83 31.76 -4.71
N VAL A 795 19.15 32.79 -3.94
CA VAL A 795 20.43 33.51 -3.98
C VAL A 795 21.27 33.16 -2.75
N HIS A 796 22.51 32.74 -2.95
CA HIS A 796 23.44 32.43 -1.87
C HIS A 796 24.00 33.72 -1.21
N ASP A 797 24.27 33.69 0.10
CA ASP A 797 24.79 34.84 0.86
C ASP A 797 26.30 35.14 0.62
N GLY A 798 26.98 34.25 -0.11
CA GLY A 798 28.40 34.33 -0.44
C GLY A 798 29.37 33.98 0.70
N LYS A 799 28.87 33.46 1.84
CA LYS A 799 29.67 33.21 3.06
C LYS A 799 29.31 31.93 3.82
N GLY A 800 28.04 31.53 3.78
CA GLY A 800 27.54 30.31 4.38
C GLY A 800 27.93 29.06 3.59
N ASN A 801 27.53 27.92 4.13
CA ASN A 801 27.72 26.63 3.50
C ASN A 801 26.64 26.42 2.41
N ILE A 802 27.08 26.14 1.19
CA ILE A 802 26.23 25.87 0.01
C ILE A 802 25.20 24.76 0.26
N ASN A 803 25.52 23.82 1.16
CA ASN A 803 24.65 22.67 1.48
C ASN A 803 23.58 22.99 2.54
N ASP A 804 23.72 24.09 3.30
CA ASP A 804 22.81 24.44 4.40
C ASP A 804 21.76 25.47 3.93
N ALA A 805 20.47 25.16 4.11
CA ALA A 805 19.37 26.02 3.64
C ALA A 805 19.43 27.46 4.19
N SER A 806 20.00 27.67 5.39
CA SER A 806 20.15 29.00 6.00
C SER A 806 21.12 29.95 5.29
N SER A 807 21.96 29.44 4.40
CA SER A 807 22.92 30.22 3.60
C SER A 807 22.28 30.82 2.32
N TRP A 808 21.01 30.50 2.08
CA TRP A 808 20.25 30.88 0.90
C TRP A 808 19.08 31.77 1.29
N ARG A 809 18.72 32.70 0.40
CA ARG A 809 17.54 33.56 0.54
C ARG A 809 16.83 33.70 -0.81
N CYS A 810 15.53 33.92 -0.79
CA CYS A 810 14.81 34.30 -1.99
C CYS A 810 15.02 35.80 -2.29
N GLY A 811 15.10 36.14 -3.57
CA GLY A 811 15.21 37.52 -4.04
C GLY A 811 15.32 37.64 -5.55
N GLU A 812 15.26 38.87 -6.03
CA GLU A 812 15.48 39.25 -7.43
C GLU A 812 16.98 39.49 -7.70
N GLU A 813 17.45 39.14 -8.90
CA GLU A 813 18.77 39.56 -9.39
C GLU A 813 18.71 41.02 -9.87
N ASP A 814 19.79 41.77 -9.64
CA ASP A 814 19.86 43.22 -9.89
C ASP A 814 19.92 43.51 -11.41
N ASP A 815 18.78 43.94 -11.95
CA ASP A 815 18.48 44.02 -13.38
C ASP A 815 19.35 45.07 -14.10
N SER A 816 20.49 44.63 -14.63
CA SER A 816 21.42 45.45 -15.42
C SER A 816 21.68 44.91 -16.84
N ALA A 817 21.04 43.81 -17.21
CA ALA A 817 21.11 43.18 -18.52
C ALA A 817 19.71 43.03 -19.13
N ALA A 818 19.05 44.17 -19.36
CA ALA A 818 17.79 44.21 -20.12
C ALA A 818 17.98 43.54 -21.49
N LEU A 819 17.32 42.38 -21.68
CA LEU A 819 17.33 41.66 -22.95
C LEU A 819 16.55 42.46 -24.00
N ASP A 820 17.22 42.78 -25.10
CA ASP A 820 16.68 43.54 -26.22
C ASP A 820 15.48 42.79 -26.86
N GLU A 821 14.36 43.48 -27.10
CA GLU A 821 13.07 42.89 -27.54
C GLU A 821 13.12 42.24 -28.95
N THR A 822 14.27 42.28 -29.63
CA THR A 822 14.41 42.02 -31.06
C THR A 822 14.57 40.55 -31.49
N THR A 823 14.68 39.59 -30.56
CA THR A 823 14.98 38.18 -30.88
C THR A 823 13.81 37.20 -30.68
N VAL A 824 12.58 37.69 -30.50
CA VAL A 824 11.36 36.84 -30.47
C VAL A 824 10.93 36.48 -31.90
N GLY A 825 11.76 35.69 -32.59
CA GLY A 825 11.56 35.24 -33.96
C GLY A 825 11.33 33.73 -34.07
N PHE A 826 10.19 33.32 -34.65
CA PHE A 826 9.87 31.95 -35.08
C PHE A 826 9.79 30.86 -33.98
N PHE A 827 8.59 30.68 -33.41
CA PHE A 827 7.72 29.51 -33.69
C PHE A 827 6.49 29.44 -32.75
N GLY A 828 6.55 30.02 -31.55
CA GLY A 828 5.44 29.97 -30.57
C GLY A 828 4.28 30.95 -30.84
N THR A 829 4.58 32.20 -31.21
CA THR A 829 3.58 33.27 -31.40
C THR A 829 2.80 33.12 -32.71
N ALA A 830 3.52 33.03 -33.83
CA ALA A 830 2.94 33.05 -35.18
C ALA A 830 1.91 31.94 -35.46
N VAL A 831 1.94 30.82 -34.73
CA VAL A 831 1.00 29.69 -34.89
C VAL A 831 -0.27 29.94 -34.09
N LEU A 832 -0.13 30.33 -32.82
CA LEU A 832 -1.27 30.66 -31.96
C LEU A 832 -2.01 31.90 -32.46
N ASP A 833 -1.29 32.92 -32.96
CA ASP A 833 -1.90 34.12 -33.57
C ASP A 833 -2.57 33.83 -34.92
N LYS A 834 -2.00 32.93 -35.75
CA LYS A 834 -2.69 32.48 -36.99
C LYS A 834 -3.95 31.68 -36.70
N ILE A 835 -3.94 30.83 -35.67
CA ILE A 835 -5.13 30.09 -35.23
C ILE A 835 -6.18 31.05 -34.67
N ARG A 836 -5.80 32.04 -33.86
CA ARG A 836 -6.71 33.07 -33.33
C ARG A 836 -7.36 33.89 -34.45
N ASN A 837 -6.60 34.32 -35.44
CA ASN A 837 -7.13 35.10 -36.55
C ASN A 837 -8.09 34.29 -37.44
N ARG A 838 -7.87 32.97 -37.61
CA ARG A 838 -8.81 32.11 -38.36
C ARG A 838 -10.07 31.71 -37.56
N GLN A 839 -10.00 31.62 -36.23
CA GLN A 839 -11.20 31.34 -35.42
C GLN A 839 -12.12 32.55 -35.29
N MET A 840 -11.62 33.79 -35.38
CA MET A 840 -12.50 34.97 -35.39
C MET A 840 -13.28 35.13 -36.71
N GLU A 841 -12.71 34.72 -37.85
CA GLU A 841 -13.40 34.78 -39.15
C GLU A 841 -14.55 33.76 -39.30
N THR A 842 -14.60 32.71 -38.47
CA THR A 842 -15.63 31.65 -38.55
C THR A 842 -16.84 31.86 -37.62
N VAL A 843 -16.91 33.01 -36.94
CA VAL A 843 -18.04 33.39 -36.05
C VAL A 843 -18.89 34.53 -36.64
N SER A 844 -18.61 35.01 -37.86
CA SER A 844 -19.34 36.12 -38.50
C SER A 844 -19.94 35.81 -39.88
N THR A 845 -20.43 34.58 -40.10
CA THR A 845 -21.34 34.21 -41.21
C THR A 845 -22.36 33.17 -40.78
#